data_AF-A0A6C0B7Q9-F1
#
_entry.id   AF-A0A6C0B7Q9-F1
#
_cell.length_a   1.000
_cell.length_b   1.000
_cell.length_c   1.000
_cell.angle_alpha   90.00
_cell.angle_beta   90.00
_cell.angle_gamma   90.00
#
_symmetry.space_group_name_H-M   'P 1'
#
loop_
_entity.id
_entity.type
_entity.pdbx_description
1 polymer ?
#
loop_
_entity_poly.entity_id
_entity_poly.type
_entity_poly.pdbx_seq_one_letter_code
_entity_poly.pdbx_strand_id
1 'polypeptide(L)'
;MYMADTRMNALGTPNALSTPIALGTLTTLGTPNALGTPIALGTPNALVIQNANPSLGGPSLSGPSLSGDSPDTFPPSYLPAYFENLKPEPEDFIATYKPGCIQKTGNFASADLRYTFESGPHHHRLTREILASLSPKCLRLIEEIERQDEDDFRTHGHYFKHFIYSSVKSTTKHVATALMDILGLQLGYGANYLGDDVDKKWSKIQLHEMDVLNQNQYNNFYLLSSVNVFGQPLSAATRKEVLRRFNLRPDNSHGEAARFIVMDSGFKEGIDLFDIKYVHIFEPQMTQADLKQVIGRGTRMCGQKGLDFHPTRGWPLHVNIYDSEIPMEVRFGFENAATVYDLYMRALGLDIRLLNLTVDMERMYIEGSVDNELNAAVHSFVLPASLSSLSQSPSLSQSHSLSQSHSLSQSHSLSQSHSLSQSHSLSQSHSLSQSHSLSGGARFDDVKYANALKQMPLDRLVDVLLNDDASVQMPNTHEGVRDYIRENYADYSWPEVVMENKCISGGSGGQVVGGQVVGGQVVGGARPLQFTPTQDFVRMYMTPELNRKGVMLIHSTGSGKTCSAIATATSSFEEQGYTILWVTRTTLRADIWKNMFDQVCNESIRTMVRLGVPIPADQKSRMKLLSKAWSIRPMSYKQFSNMVSGKNEIYKALVKRNGAVDPLRKTLIIIDEAHKLYGEGGLSAMEKPDMNAFSEAVTKSYEVSGSESVRLLIMTATPITTSPMEFVKLLNLCRERFDRIEDSFELFASTYLNESGMFSEAGRARFLDEIAGYVSYLNREKDARSFAQPIVQHIMTPILRTPLYRDFDPKIVSILSKIDLSALEEEFRVAVEQKNTAYENIKAESFGALKQVCEQYSDNKRLKTACTRLANQAIKQIMEHIKEKQALLNKNVKAVREQISDFKRARKEMLSDMRIKIREKGGKYDGDDDDNDSVLSDEEDDDDESFGKKPIPDFSDDFHKYDQSSFNAIKTKCKEPPKRAVFNQHPDIVRLNRVIESSMDSVRKTAKMLKSIITNFKASEKEIRNAIRDEKDGAKKALLRQLLVKKTDEHKMNIKQSRIMTRDINKRVTQKAKDSKKNIKKIKRTLERGYKKYIKQKGKETGKEDASHIEEASTKMKKGVQMFSSTNEIDNDELRKFSKECVKVFMTKLIIEKDIIDQAANKKANATKTKKPRANKKTAKNMGENP
;
A
#
# COMPACT_ATOMS: atom_id res chain seq x y z
N MET A 1 21.56 -47.49 -28.02
CA MET A 1 22.72 -48.40 -27.83
C MET A 1 23.43 -47.97 -26.55
N TYR A 2 23.53 -48.90 -25.59
CA TYR A 2 24.36 -48.95 -24.36
C TYR A 2 24.37 -47.71 -23.44
N MET A 3 23.69 -47.67 -22.28
CA MET A 3 23.80 -48.43 -21.00
C MET A 3 25.07 -48.22 -20.16
N ALA A 4 24.81 -47.97 -18.86
CA ALA A 4 25.57 -48.20 -17.61
C ALA A 4 26.01 -46.88 -16.92
N ASP A 5 25.39 -46.37 -15.85
CA ASP A 5 24.89 -46.93 -14.57
C ASP A 5 26.02 -47.26 -13.58
N THR A 6 26.14 -46.47 -12.50
CA THR A 6 26.63 -46.93 -11.18
C THR A 6 26.28 -45.92 -10.08
N ARG A 7 25.69 -46.46 -9.01
CA ARG A 7 25.20 -45.77 -7.81
C ARG A 7 26.21 -45.79 -6.65
N MET A 8 25.94 -44.92 -5.67
CA MET A 8 26.00 -45.06 -4.19
C MET A 8 27.10 -44.35 -3.36
N ASN A 9 26.57 -43.43 -2.53
CA ASN A 9 26.71 -43.23 -1.07
C ASN A 9 28.02 -42.71 -0.41
N ALA A 10 27.94 -41.44 0.01
CA ALA A 10 28.14 -40.87 1.36
C ALA A 10 29.27 -41.36 2.30
N LEU A 11 30.11 -40.41 2.78
CA LEU A 11 30.39 -40.10 4.20
C LEU A 11 31.58 -39.10 4.35
N GLY A 12 31.37 -38.05 5.16
CA GLY A 12 32.30 -37.60 6.22
C GLY A 12 33.63 -36.90 5.91
N THR A 13 33.66 -35.60 6.30
CA THR A 13 34.75 -34.80 6.92
C THR A 13 36.02 -34.40 6.14
N PRO A 14 36.42 -33.12 6.30
CA PRO A 14 37.82 -32.73 6.37
C PRO A 14 38.17 -31.99 7.69
N ASN A 15 39.13 -32.56 8.43
CA ASN A 15 40.12 -31.83 9.24
C ASN A 15 41.17 -31.27 8.25
N ALA A 16 42.01 -30.26 8.48
CA ALA A 16 42.27 -29.23 9.50
C ALA A 16 43.61 -28.58 9.04
N LEU A 17 44.08 -27.56 9.79
CA LEU A 17 45.37 -26.84 9.70
C LEU A 17 45.31 -25.59 8.79
N SER A 18 45.66 -24.39 9.24
CA SER A 18 46.10 -23.90 10.55
C SER A 18 46.22 -22.38 10.45
N THR A 19 45.46 -21.65 11.26
CA THR A 19 45.90 -20.36 11.83
C THR A 19 47.05 -20.62 12.80
N PRO A 20 47.87 -19.62 13.21
CA PRO A 20 47.52 -18.91 14.44
C PRO A 20 47.94 -17.41 14.49
N ILE A 21 47.06 -16.52 14.97
CA ILE A 21 47.04 -15.90 16.34
C ILE A 21 47.88 -14.60 16.38
N ALA A 22 47.38 -13.40 16.69
CA ALA A 22 46.39 -12.86 17.64
C ALA A 22 46.99 -12.29 18.94
N LEU A 23 46.14 -11.52 19.63
CA LEU A 23 46.13 -11.07 21.04
C LEU A 23 46.78 -9.71 21.30
N GLY A 24 46.23 -8.83 22.14
CA GLY A 24 45.13 -8.84 23.14
C GLY A 24 45.09 -7.42 23.76
N THR A 25 44.22 -6.98 24.68
CA THR A 25 43.37 -7.64 25.68
C THR A 25 42.44 -6.59 26.34
N LEU A 26 41.39 -7.07 27.01
CA LEU A 26 40.38 -6.35 27.82
C LEU A 26 40.92 -5.70 29.11
N THR A 27 40.16 -4.75 29.69
CA THR A 27 39.60 -4.89 31.07
C THR A 27 38.39 -3.97 31.31
N THR A 28 37.56 -4.43 32.27
CA THR A 28 36.17 -4.15 32.64
C THR A 28 35.98 -3.12 33.77
N LEU A 29 34.78 -2.48 33.85
CA LEU A 29 33.86 -2.38 35.03
C LEU A 29 33.10 -1.03 35.08
N GLY A 30 31.77 -1.11 35.21
CA GLY A 30 30.93 -0.01 35.71
C GLY A 30 29.50 0.04 35.16
N THR A 31 28.59 -0.79 35.67
CA THR A 31 27.16 -0.43 35.79
C THR A 31 26.97 0.45 37.02
N PRO A 32 26.03 1.42 37.03
CA PRO A 32 24.70 1.10 37.58
C PRO A 32 23.49 1.83 36.95
N ASN A 33 22.38 1.08 36.92
CA ASN A 33 20.97 1.39 37.24
C ASN A 33 20.25 2.71 36.93
N ALA A 34 18.97 2.47 36.58
CA ALA A 34 17.72 3.23 36.66
C ALA A 34 17.55 4.36 37.69
N LEU A 35 16.54 5.20 37.37
CA LEU A 35 15.85 6.27 38.12
C LEU A 35 16.35 7.71 37.91
N GLY A 36 15.50 8.50 37.27
CA GLY A 36 15.61 9.96 37.11
C GLY A 36 14.38 10.52 36.40
N THR A 37 13.33 10.75 37.17
CA THR A 37 12.03 11.37 36.84
C THR A 37 12.14 12.73 36.13
N PRO A 38 11.05 13.20 35.48
CA PRO A 38 11.03 14.38 34.63
C PRO A 38 10.93 15.66 35.46
N ILE A 39 11.53 16.74 34.97
CA ILE A 39 11.19 18.10 35.44
C ILE A 39 10.55 18.85 34.28
N ALA A 40 9.22 18.86 34.35
CA ALA A 40 8.41 19.96 33.86
C ALA A 40 8.68 21.21 34.71
N LEU A 41 8.66 22.39 34.08
CA LEU A 41 8.07 23.60 34.66
C LEU A 41 7.94 24.69 33.59
N GLY A 42 6.71 25.07 33.35
CA GLY A 42 6.24 26.04 32.35
C GLY A 42 4.74 25.90 32.15
N THR A 43 3.99 25.73 33.25
CA THR A 43 2.53 25.57 33.22
C THR A 43 1.82 26.84 32.75
N PRO A 44 0.65 26.68 32.10
CA PRO A 44 -0.20 27.75 31.62
C PRO A 44 -1.04 28.32 32.76
N ASN A 45 -1.09 29.65 32.89
CA ASN A 45 -2.13 30.29 33.69
C ASN A 45 -3.33 30.60 32.81
N ALA A 46 -4.39 29.83 33.04
CA ALA A 46 -5.75 30.19 32.73
C ALA A 46 -6.16 31.46 33.51
N LEU A 47 -6.80 32.40 32.84
CA LEU A 47 -7.71 33.34 33.47
C LEU A 47 -9.11 33.16 32.88
N VAL A 48 -9.88 32.42 33.67
CA VAL A 48 -11.32 32.45 33.93
C VAL A 48 -12.10 33.60 33.27
N ILE A 49 -13.18 33.19 32.60
CA ILE A 49 -14.33 33.97 32.17
C ILE A 49 -15.24 34.24 33.38
N GLN A 50 -15.67 35.50 33.60
CA GLN A 50 -16.98 35.80 34.19
C GLN A 50 -17.65 37.05 33.56
N ASN A 51 -18.75 36.77 32.85
CA ASN A 51 -20.06 37.45 32.80
C ASN A 51 -20.18 38.99 32.78
N ALA A 52 -20.73 39.50 31.66
CA ALA A 52 -21.91 40.38 31.66
C ALA A 52 -22.59 40.42 30.28
N ASN A 53 -23.86 40.02 30.20
CA ASN A 53 -24.86 40.47 29.21
C ASN A 53 -25.77 41.49 29.96
N PRO A 54 -26.50 42.47 29.35
CA PRO A 54 -27.05 42.46 27.98
C PRO A 54 -27.11 43.82 27.22
N SER A 55 -27.52 43.73 25.94
CA SER A 55 -28.41 44.66 25.18
C SER A 55 -27.86 45.85 24.35
N LEU A 56 -28.41 45.90 23.12
CA LEU A 56 -28.78 47.06 22.27
C LEU A 56 -27.69 47.90 21.56
N GLY A 57 -27.77 47.90 20.22
CA GLY A 57 -27.35 49.03 19.37
C GLY A 57 -26.45 48.64 18.20
N GLY A 58 -26.96 48.74 16.96
CA GLY A 58 -26.14 48.73 15.74
C GLY A 58 -25.15 49.92 15.70
N PRO A 59 -24.22 49.97 14.72
CA PRO A 59 -24.64 50.20 13.34
C PRO A 59 -23.83 49.44 12.26
N SER A 60 -24.45 49.41 11.09
CA SER A 60 -23.91 49.10 9.77
C SER A 60 -22.58 49.78 9.45
N LEU A 61 -21.66 49.05 8.80
CA LEU A 61 -20.72 49.64 7.84
C LEU A 61 -20.61 48.76 6.59
N SER A 62 -21.13 49.35 5.52
CA SER A 62 -21.03 49.01 4.10
C SER A 62 -19.63 48.61 3.65
N GLY A 63 -19.56 47.55 2.84
CA GLY A 63 -18.37 47.22 2.06
C GLY A 63 -18.07 48.30 1.00
N PRO A 64 -16.81 48.40 0.53
CA PRO A 64 -16.48 49.30 -0.55
C PRO A 64 -16.99 48.73 -1.88
N SER A 65 -17.83 49.54 -2.52
CA SER A 65 -18.27 49.41 -3.90
C SER A 65 -17.11 49.48 -4.89
N LEU A 66 -17.20 48.66 -5.93
CA LEU A 66 -16.35 48.73 -7.13
C LEU A 66 -16.61 50.03 -7.91
N SER A 67 -15.58 50.85 -8.07
CA SER A 67 -15.43 51.74 -9.23
C SER A 67 -14.11 51.41 -9.91
N GLY A 68 -14.15 51.35 -11.24
CA GLY A 68 -13.09 50.79 -12.06
C GLY A 68 -11.75 51.49 -11.90
N ASP A 69 -10.71 50.68 -11.76
CA ASP A 69 -9.35 51.00 -12.21
C ASP A 69 -8.66 49.69 -12.61
N SER A 70 -7.80 49.80 -13.61
CA SER A 70 -7.08 48.73 -14.32
C SER A 70 -6.30 47.75 -13.41
N PRO A 71 -6.18 46.45 -13.78
CA PRO A 71 -5.34 45.49 -13.06
C PRO A 71 -3.89 45.59 -13.52
N ASP A 72 -3.26 46.73 -13.29
CA ASP A 72 -1.83 46.89 -13.51
C ASP A 72 -1.15 47.44 -12.25
N THR A 73 -0.12 46.71 -11.83
CA THR A 73 0.85 46.98 -10.75
C THR A 73 0.47 46.59 -9.31
N PHE A 74 1.13 45.52 -8.85
CA PHE A 74 1.29 45.17 -7.43
C PHE A 74 2.40 46.07 -6.83
N PRO A 75 2.21 46.74 -5.69
CA PRO A 75 3.28 47.47 -5.03
C PRO A 75 4.34 46.50 -4.47
N PRO A 76 5.65 46.76 -4.66
CA PRO A 76 6.74 45.88 -4.24
C PRO A 76 6.80 45.57 -2.73
N SER A 77 6.09 46.32 -1.89
CA SER A 77 6.17 46.26 -0.42
C SER A 77 5.47 45.07 0.23
N TYR A 78 4.58 44.36 -0.47
CA TYR A 78 3.81 43.23 0.10
C TYR A 78 4.46 41.85 -0.08
N LEU A 79 5.48 41.74 -0.93
CA LEU A 79 6.14 40.46 -1.22
C LEU A 79 6.96 39.91 -0.03
N PRO A 80 7.72 40.72 0.73
CA PRO A 80 8.51 40.21 1.87
C PRO A 80 7.63 39.57 2.95
N ALA A 81 6.54 40.24 3.36
CA ALA A 81 5.60 39.74 4.36
C ALA A 81 4.86 38.46 3.92
N TYR A 82 4.60 38.28 2.62
CA TYR A 82 4.04 37.04 2.07
C TYR A 82 5.03 35.87 2.21
N PHE A 83 6.32 36.09 1.97
CA PHE A 83 7.36 35.06 2.11
C PHE A 83 7.73 34.76 3.57
N GLU A 84 7.60 35.72 4.49
CA GLU A 84 7.80 35.50 5.93
C GLU A 84 6.67 34.69 6.59
N ASN A 85 5.44 34.80 6.07
CA ASN A 85 4.28 34.05 6.58
C ASN A 85 4.12 32.66 5.94
N LEU A 86 4.77 32.42 4.80
CA LEU A 86 5.02 31.09 4.28
C LEU A 86 6.06 30.44 5.21
N LYS A 87 5.62 29.70 6.23
CA LYS A 87 6.47 28.74 6.95
C LYS A 87 6.58 27.41 6.19
N PRO A 88 7.24 27.33 5.01
CA PRO A 88 8.01 26.16 4.70
C PRO A 88 9.49 26.47 4.88
N GLU A 89 10.21 25.59 5.58
CA GLU A 89 11.67 25.58 5.55
C GLU A 89 12.12 25.34 4.09
N PRO A 90 13.34 25.74 3.68
CA PRO A 90 13.88 25.42 2.35
C PRO A 90 13.81 23.92 1.99
N GLU A 91 13.74 23.06 3.01
CA GLU A 91 13.58 21.60 2.93
C GLU A 91 12.17 21.15 2.54
N ASP A 92 11.14 22.01 2.65
CA ASP A 92 9.75 21.71 2.25
C ASP A 92 9.48 21.95 0.75
N PHE A 93 10.45 22.52 0.02
CA PHE A 93 10.39 22.73 -1.44
C PHE A 93 10.90 21.51 -2.22
N ILE A 94 10.46 20.32 -1.86
CA ILE A 94 10.81 19.09 -2.59
C ILE A 94 9.90 18.98 -3.81
N ALA A 95 10.50 18.66 -4.96
CA ALA A 95 9.77 18.33 -6.16
C ALA A 95 8.87 17.12 -5.90
N THR A 96 7.55 17.29 -5.87
CA THR A 96 6.61 16.20 -5.62
C THR A 96 6.35 15.40 -6.90
N TYR A 97 6.23 14.09 -6.77
CA TYR A 97 5.81 13.25 -7.88
C TYR A 97 4.29 13.17 -8.00
N LYS A 98 3.77 13.05 -9.23
CA LYS A 98 2.34 12.77 -9.49
C LYS A 98 2.07 11.26 -9.33
N PRO A 99 1.25 10.81 -8.35
CA PRO A 99 1.00 9.38 -8.12
C PRO A 99 0.44 8.66 -9.36
N GLY A 100 -0.59 9.23 -9.99
CA GLY A 100 -1.21 8.64 -11.19
C GLY A 100 -0.27 8.57 -12.40
N CYS A 101 0.76 9.41 -12.46
CA CYS A 101 1.80 9.31 -13.50
C CYS A 101 2.76 8.17 -13.20
N ILE A 102 3.27 8.08 -11.96
CA ILE A 102 4.20 7.00 -11.54
C ILE A 102 3.59 5.64 -11.84
N GLN A 103 2.32 5.43 -11.47
CA GLN A 103 1.65 4.14 -11.64
C GLN A 103 1.52 3.72 -13.11
N LYS A 104 1.20 4.67 -14.00
CA LYS A 104 1.09 4.40 -15.45
C LYS A 104 2.46 4.17 -16.09
N THR A 105 3.38 5.10 -15.85
CA THR A 105 4.71 5.12 -16.48
C THR A 105 5.62 4.01 -15.97
N GLY A 106 5.47 3.63 -14.70
CA GLY A 106 6.15 2.49 -14.10
C GLY A 106 5.69 1.13 -14.63
N ASN A 107 4.51 1.10 -15.25
CA ASN A 107 3.96 -0.06 -15.93
C ASN A 107 4.36 -0.08 -17.41
N PHE A 108 4.16 1.02 -18.13
CA PHE A 108 4.63 1.21 -19.51
C PHE A 108 5.08 2.66 -19.70
N ALA A 109 6.32 2.84 -20.17
CA ALA A 109 6.96 4.15 -20.29
C ALA A 109 6.39 5.05 -21.39
N SER A 110 5.86 4.42 -22.45
CA SER A 110 5.28 5.10 -23.61
C SER A 110 3.76 4.94 -23.64
N ALA A 111 3.08 6.01 -24.03
CA ALA A 111 1.64 6.00 -24.33
C ALA A 111 1.36 5.91 -25.84
N ASP A 112 2.38 5.62 -26.66
CA ASP A 112 2.24 5.49 -28.10
C ASP A 112 1.32 4.32 -28.45
N LEU A 113 0.17 4.64 -29.03
CA LEU A 113 -0.87 3.68 -29.36
C LEU A 113 -0.39 2.63 -30.37
N ARG A 114 0.66 2.89 -31.15
CA ARG A 114 1.22 1.91 -32.12
C ARG A 114 1.67 0.61 -31.45
N TYR A 115 2.06 0.65 -30.17
CA TYR A 115 2.36 -0.54 -29.36
C TYR A 115 1.13 -1.26 -28.82
N THR A 116 -0.05 -0.97 -29.36
CA THR A 116 -1.30 -1.65 -29.03
C THR A 116 -1.89 -2.31 -30.27
N PHE A 117 -2.46 -3.51 -30.12
CA PHE A 117 -3.13 -4.24 -31.19
C PHE A 117 -4.30 -3.45 -31.82
N GLU A 118 -4.83 -2.44 -31.13
CA GLU A 118 -5.90 -1.56 -31.62
C GLU A 118 -5.46 -0.56 -32.69
N SER A 119 -4.16 -0.49 -32.98
CA SER A 119 -3.65 0.29 -34.11
C SER A 119 -3.92 -0.35 -35.47
N GLY A 120 -4.44 -1.59 -35.48
CA GLY A 120 -4.78 -2.31 -36.71
C GLY A 120 -3.55 -2.43 -37.62
N PRO A 121 -3.64 -2.00 -38.89
CA PRO A 121 -2.50 -2.04 -39.82
C PRO A 121 -1.27 -1.25 -39.38
N HIS A 122 -1.44 -0.22 -38.52
CA HIS A 122 -0.34 0.62 -38.01
C HIS A 122 0.30 0.06 -36.74
N HIS A 123 -0.09 -1.14 -36.31
CA HIS A 123 0.45 -1.77 -35.12
C HIS A 123 1.93 -2.10 -35.31
N HIS A 124 2.75 -1.59 -34.40
CA HIS A 124 4.16 -1.95 -34.30
C HIS A 124 4.33 -3.07 -33.29
N ARG A 125 4.77 -4.22 -33.79
CA ARG A 125 4.93 -5.45 -33.00
C ARG A 125 5.90 -5.24 -31.85
N LEU A 126 5.46 -5.60 -30.64
CA LEU A 126 6.31 -5.63 -29.45
C LEU A 126 7.29 -6.80 -29.55
N THR A 127 8.58 -6.49 -29.37
CA THR A 127 9.63 -7.50 -29.22
C THR A 127 10.13 -7.53 -27.77
N ARG A 128 10.89 -8.56 -27.40
CA ARG A 128 11.54 -8.63 -26.08
C ARG A 128 12.48 -7.46 -25.84
N GLU A 129 13.20 -7.01 -26.87
CA GLU A 129 14.10 -5.86 -26.79
C GLU A 129 13.32 -4.56 -26.54
N ILE A 130 12.21 -4.34 -27.26
CA ILE A 130 11.33 -3.19 -27.04
C ILE A 130 10.76 -3.20 -25.61
N LEU A 131 10.25 -4.36 -25.15
CA LEU A 131 9.72 -4.47 -23.79
C LEU A 131 10.81 -4.29 -22.72
N ALA A 132 12.05 -4.74 -22.95
CA ALA A 132 13.14 -4.54 -22.00
C ALA A 132 13.38 -3.05 -21.67
N SER A 133 13.01 -2.14 -22.58
CA SER A 133 13.04 -0.69 -22.37
C SER A 133 11.69 -0.13 -21.93
N LEU A 134 10.61 -0.42 -22.68
CA LEU A 134 9.29 0.19 -22.45
C LEU A 134 8.60 -0.33 -21.19
N SER A 135 8.77 -1.61 -20.87
CA SER A 135 8.18 -2.28 -19.70
C SER A 135 8.99 -3.52 -19.31
N PRO A 136 10.12 -3.37 -18.60
CA PRO A 136 10.88 -4.50 -18.07
C PRO A 136 10.00 -5.45 -17.26
N LYS A 137 8.99 -4.89 -16.57
CA LYS A 137 8.00 -5.60 -15.79
C LYS A 137 7.11 -6.52 -16.65
N CYS A 138 6.63 -6.04 -17.81
CA CYS A 138 5.89 -6.87 -18.75
C CYS A 138 6.75 -7.98 -19.33
N LEU A 139 8.02 -7.70 -19.65
CA LEU A 139 8.95 -8.75 -20.07
C LEU A 139 9.14 -9.83 -18.98
N ARG A 140 9.29 -9.42 -17.71
CA ARG A 140 9.38 -10.37 -16.57
C ARG A 140 8.09 -11.16 -16.33
N LEU A 141 6.91 -10.57 -16.56
CA LEU A 141 5.64 -11.29 -16.56
C LEU A 141 5.65 -12.42 -17.60
N ILE A 142 6.05 -12.11 -18.84
CA ILE A 142 6.12 -13.09 -19.93
C ILE A 142 7.13 -14.20 -19.60
N GLU A 143 8.34 -13.85 -19.15
CA GLU A 143 9.36 -14.84 -18.76
C GLU A 143 8.89 -15.75 -17.61
N GLU A 144 8.13 -15.22 -16.65
CA GLU A 144 7.58 -16.04 -15.56
C GLU A 144 6.45 -16.96 -16.04
N ILE A 145 5.60 -16.52 -16.98
CA ILE A 145 4.58 -17.38 -17.60
C ILE A 145 5.26 -18.54 -18.34
N GLU A 146 6.31 -18.26 -19.13
CA GLU A 146 7.05 -19.30 -19.85
C GLU A 146 7.71 -20.30 -18.91
N ARG A 147 8.31 -19.82 -17.81
CA ARG A 147 8.89 -20.67 -16.77
C ARG A 147 7.85 -21.58 -16.12
N GLN A 148 6.65 -21.05 -15.85
CA GLN A 148 5.54 -21.80 -15.26
C GLN A 148 4.98 -22.84 -16.25
N ASP A 149 4.80 -22.45 -17.50
CA ASP A 149 4.36 -23.34 -18.58
C ASP A 149 5.33 -24.53 -18.76
N GLU A 150 6.64 -24.29 -18.68
CA GLU A 150 7.66 -25.34 -18.75
C GLU A 150 7.63 -26.28 -17.53
N ASP A 151 7.50 -25.74 -16.32
CA ASP A 151 7.33 -26.53 -15.08
C ASP A 151 6.04 -27.39 -15.15
N ASP A 152 4.94 -26.81 -15.63
CA ASP A 152 3.64 -27.44 -15.70
C ASP A 152 3.60 -28.58 -16.71
N PHE A 153 4.09 -28.33 -17.92
CA PHE A 153 4.13 -29.36 -18.95
C PHE A 153 5.03 -30.52 -18.52
N ARG A 154 6.17 -30.23 -17.87
CA ARG A 154 7.07 -31.25 -17.33
C ARG A 154 6.46 -32.06 -16.19
N THR A 155 5.64 -31.45 -15.33
CA THR A 155 5.09 -32.10 -14.14
C THR A 155 3.74 -32.79 -14.39
N HIS A 156 2.89 -32.19 -15.21
CA HIS A 156 1.49 -32.58 -15.39
C HIS A 156 1.15 -32.97 -16.85
N GLY A 157 2.02 -32.67 -17.82
CA GLY A 157 1.78 -32.96 -19.24
C GLY A 157 0.77 -32.03 -19.92
N HIS A 158 0.35 -30.94 -19.26
CA HIS A 158 -0.58 -29.95 -19.78
C HIS A 158 -0.34 -28.58 -19.14
N TYR A 159 -0.86 -27.52 -19.77
CA TYR A 159 -0.81 -26.15 -19.25
C TYR A 159 -2.02 -25.86 -18.35
N PHE A 160 -1.97 -24.75 -17.60
CA PHE A 160 -3.08 -24.31 -16.75
C PHE A 160 -3.56 -22.91 -17.11
N LYS A 161 -4.70 -22.52 -16.55
CA LYS A 161 -5.25 -21.17 -16.77
C LYS A 161 -4.58 -20.12 -15.89
N HIS A 162 -4.41 -18.94 -16.48
CA HIS A 162 -3.83 -17.76 -15.85
C HIS A 162 -4.83 -16.61 -15.81
N PHE A 163 -4.84 -15.89 -14.69
CA PHE A 163 -5.56 -14.64 -14.52
C PHE A 163 -4.56 -13.48 -14.38
N ILE A 164 -4.61 -12.49 -15.28
CA ILE A 164 -3.75 -11.31 -15.21
C ILE A 164 -4.60 -10.08 -14.87
N TYR A 165 -4.20 -9.35 -13.84
CA TYR A 165 -4.89 -8.16 -13.35
C TYR A 165 -3.98 -6.92 -13.32
N SER A 166 -4.52 -5.79 -13.75
CA SER A 166 -3.90 -4.47 -13.62
C SER A 166 -4.92 -3.46 -13.08
N SER A 167 -4.57 -2.76 -12.00
CA SER A 167 -5.38 -1.65 -11.48
C SER A 167 -5.41 -0.46 -12.46
N VAL A 168 -4.34 -0.31 -13.26
CA VAL A 168 -4.23 0.70 -14.33
C VAL A 168 -4.92 0.21 -15.61
N LYS A 169 -6.00 0.88 -16.02
CA LYS A 169 -6.85 0.46 -17.15
C LYS A 169 -6.12 0.42 -18.49
N SER A 170 -5.30 1.43 -18.79
CA SER A 170 -4.54 1.53 -20.05
C SER A 170 -3.51 0.42 -20.23
N THR A 171 -3.00 -0.14 -19.14
CA THR A 171 -1.97 -1.18 -19.14
C THR A 171 -2.48 -2.51 -19.69
N THR A 172 -3.75 -2.85 -19.45
CA THR A 172 -4.30 -4.15 -19.87
C THR A 172 -4.23 -4.39 -21.37
N LYS A 173 -4.35 -3.32 -22.18
CA LYS A 173 -4.20 -3.38 -23.65
C LYS A 173 -2.76 -3.67 -24.06
N HIS A 174 -1.79 -3.07 -23.39
CA HIS A 174 -0.37 -3.31 -23.65
C HIS A 174 0.03 -4.72 -23.25
N VAL A 175 -0.45 -5.21 -22.10
CA VAL A 175 -0.26 -6.62 -21.69
C VAL A 175 -0.90 -7.56 -22.70
N ALA A 176 -2.15 -7.32 -23.11
CA ALA A 176 -2.80 -8.10 -24.17
C ALA A 176 -2.01 -8.09 -25.48
N THR A 177 -1.43 -6.96 -25.86
CA THR A 177 -0.59 -6.84 -27.06
C THR A 177 0.70 -7.66 -26.91
N ALA A 178 1.36 -7.62 -25.75
CA ALA A 178 2.56 -8.42 -25.48
C ALA A 178 2.27 -9.93 -25.51
N LEU A 179 1.12 -10.36 -24.97
CA LEU A 179 0.64 -11.75 -25.07
C LEU A 179 0.45 -12.20 -26.53
N MET A 180 -0.07 -11.32 -27.39
CA MET A 180 -0.22 -11.60 -28.82
C MET A 180 1.12 -11.64 -29.55
N ASP A 181 1.95 -10.62 -29.35
CA ASP A 181 3.16 -10.42 -30.15
C ASP A 181 4.31 -11.35 -29.79
N ILE A 182 4.46 -11.67 -28.50
CA ILE A 182 5.59 -12.46 -27.97
C ILE A 182 5.21 -13.91 -27.77
N LEU A 183 4.05 -14.19 -27.14
CA LEU A 183 3.59 -15.56 -26.89
C LEU A 183 2.74 -16.14 -28.04
N GLY A 184 2.39 -15.33 -29.06
CA GLY A 184 1.61 -15.79 -30.21
C GLY A 184 0.14 -16.10 -29.87
N LEU A 185 -0.38 -15.56 -28.77
CA LEU A 185 -1.74 -15.84 -28.33
C LEU A 185 -2.79 -15.08 -29.15
N GLN A 186 -3.95 -15.69 -29.34
CA GLN A 186 -5.08 -15.11 -30.07
C GLN A 186 -6.18 -14.61 -29.13
N LEU A 187 -6.68 -13.40 -29.36
CA LEU A 187 -7.82 -12.87 -28.62
C LEU A 187 -9.09 -13.63 -29.04
N GLY A 188 -9.86 -14.16 -28.09
CA GLY A 188 -11.06 -14.99 -28.36
C GLY A 188 -12.27 -14.24 -28.96
N TYR A 189 -12.09 -12.96 -29.28
CA TYR A 189 -13.04 -12.14 -30.03
C TYR A 189 -12.26 -11.13 -30.87
N GLY A 190 -12.86 -10.65 -31.95
CA GLY A 190 -12.24 -9.69 -32.85
C GLY A 190 -13.21 -8.69 -33.45
N ALA A 191 -12.65 -7.68 -34.09
CA ALA A 191 -13.37 -6.77 -34.97
C ALA A 191 -12.50 -6.53 -36.22
N ASN A 192 -13.13 -6.38 -37.38
CA ASN A 192 -12.43 -6.10 -38.62
C ASN A 192 -12.13 -4.60 -38.71
N TYR A 193 -10.93 -4.26 -39.13
CA TYR A 193 -10.54 -2.88 -39.39
C TYR A 193 -11.21 -2.38 -40.68
N LEU A 194 -11.83 -1.20 -40.64
CA LEU A 194 -12.65 -0.65 -41.72
C LEU A 194 -11.99 0.53 -42.46
N GLY A 195 -10.86 1.04 -41.97
CA GLY A 195 -10.15 2.20 -42.54
C GLY A 195 -10.07 3.39 -41.58
N ASP A 196 -9.08 4.26 -41.79
CA ASP A 196 -8.85 5.44 -40.94
C ASP A 196 -9.85 6.59 -41.19
N ASP A 197 -10.36 6.70 -42.42
CA ASP A 197 -11.27 7.77 -42.86
C ASP A 197 -12.76 7.47 -42.60
N VAL A 198 -13.05 6.40 -41.85
CA VAL A 198 -14.42 5.96 -41.56
C VAL A 198 -14.79 6.34 -40.12
N ASP A 199 -16.01 6.88 -39.92
CA ASP A 199 -16.56 7.28 -38.60
C ASP A 199 -16.41 6.19 -37.50
N LYS A 200 -16.33 4.92 -37.90
CA LYS A 200 -15.97 3.80 -37.04
C LYS A 200 -14.85 3.01 -37.70
N LYS A 201 -13.62 3.12 -37.16
CA LYS A 201 -12.44 2.39 -37.62
C LYS A 201 -12.55 0.87 -37.52
N TRP A 202 -13.46 0.36 -36.69
CA TRP A 202 -13.63 -1.06 -36.41
C TRP A 202 -15.07 -1.51 -36.59
N SER A 203 -15.26 -2.74 -37.08
CA SER A 203 -16.57 -3.41 -37.13
C SER A 203 -17.08 -3.71 -35.72
N LYS A 204 -18.31 -4.22 -35.61
CA LYS A 204 -18.82 -4.72 -34.33
C LYS A 204 -17.98 -5.91 -33.85
N ILE A 205 -17.68 -5.95 -32.54
CA ILE A 205 -16.99 -7.08 -31.91
C ILE A 205 -17.81 -8.36 -32.07
N GLN A 206 -17.16 -9.41 -32.53
CA GLN A 206 -17.70 -10.76 -32.67
C GLN A 206 -16.82 -11.76 -31.90
N LEU A 207 -17.46 -12.66 -31.15
CA LEU A 207 -16.77 -13.78 -30.49
C LEU A 207 -16.37 -14.80 -31.55
N HIS A 208 -15.17 -15.38 -31.43
CA HIS A 208 -14.78 -16.50 -32.28
C HIS A 208 -15.61 -17.75 -31.93
N GLU A 209 -15.92 -18.59 -32.90
CA GLU A 209 -16.62 -19.84 -32.65
C GLU A 209 -15.75 -20.81 -31.83
N MET A 210 -16.38 -21.70 -31.06
CA MET A 210 -15.64 -22.66 -30.22
C MET A 210 -14.73 -23.56 -31.07
N ASP A 211 -15.14 -23.93 -32.28
CA ASP A 211 -14.32 -24.73 -33.20
C ASP A 211 -13.02 -24.02 -33.59
N VAL A 212 -13.06 -22.70 -33.76
CA VAL A 212 -11.87 -21.88 -34.06
C VAL A 212 -10.93 -21.85 -32.86
N LEU A 213 -11.47 -21.66 -31.65
CA LEU A 213 -10.67 -21.69 -30.42
C LEU A 213 -10.03 -23.07 -30.21
N ASN A 214 -10.78 -24.14 -30.47
CA ASN A 214 -10.32 -25.52 -30.34
C ASN A 214 -9.30 -25.92 -31.41
N GLN A 215 -9.22 -25.24 -32.55
CA GLN A 215 -8.15 -25.43 -33.52
C GLN A 215 -6.81 -24.85 -33.03
N ASN A 216 -6.87 -23.83 -32.17
CA ASN A 216 -5.70 -23.15 -31.61
C ASN A 216 -5.57 -23.41 -30.10
N GLN A 217 -5.57 -24.70 -29.72
CA GLN A 217 -5.60 -25.10 -28.31
C GLN A 217 -4.47 -24.46 -27.50
N TYR A 218 -4.77 -24.07 -26.26
CA TYR A 218 -3.89 -23.39 -25.31
C TYR A 218 -3.40 -21.99 -25.71
N ASN A 219 -3.64 -21.57 -26.96
CA ASN A 219 -3.12 -20.33 -27.53
C ASN A 219 -4.16 -19.23 -27.64
N ASN A 220 -5.24 -19.28 -26.84
CA ASN A 220 -6.27 -18.23 -26.84
C ASN A 220 -6.37 -17.53 -25.49
N PHE A 221 -6.81 -16.27 -25.50
CA PHE A 221 -7.10 -15.50 -24.30
C PHE A 221 -8.28 -14.56 -24.45
N TYR A 222 -8.78 -14.07 -23.31
CA TYR A 222 -9.79 -13.02 -23.27
C TYR A 222 -9.28 -11.76 -22.58
N LEU A 223 -9.64 -10.60 -23.11
CA LEU A 223 -9.47 -9.30 -22.45
C LEU A 223 -10.84 -8.79 -21.97
N LEU A 224 -11.00 -8.57 -20.67
CA LEU A 224 -12.14 -7.85 -20.12
C LEU A 224 -11.66 -6.47 -19.67
N SER A 225 -11.95 -5.45 -20.49
CA SER A 225 -11.63 -4.06 -20.17
C SER A 225 -12.89 -3.20 -19.93
N SER A 226 -12.82 -2.34 -18.92
CA SER A 226 -13.83 -1.33 -18.61
C SER A 226 -13.69 -0.09 -19.48
N VAL A 227 -12.58 0.06 -20.19
CA VAL A 227 -12.42 1.03 -21.29
C VAL A 227 -12.77 0.37 -22.64
N ASN A 228 -12.87 1.18 -23.69
CA ASN A 228 -13.19 0.70 -25.03
C ASN A 228 -12.13 -0.30 -25.53
N VAL A 229 -12.58 -1.35 -26.23
CA VAL A 229 -11.77 -2.29 -27.00
C VAL A 229 -12.24 -2.20 -28.46
N PHE A 230 -11.32 -2.08 -29.43
CA PHE A 230 -11.62 -1.76 -30.82
C PHE A 230 -12.51 -0.51 -30.95
N GLY A 231 -12.19 0.54 -30.16
CA GLY A 231 -12.93 1.82 -30.16
C GLY A 231 -14.36 1.77 -29.60
N GLN A 232 -14.81 0.63 -29.05
CA GLN A 232 -16.18 0.46 -28.54
C GLN A 232 -16.21 -0.28 -27.18
N PRO A 233 -17.20 -0.04 -26.31
CA PRO A 233 -17.30 -0.77 -25.04
C PRO A 233 -17.74 -2.22 -25.28
N LEU A 234 -17.19 -3.16 -24.50
CA LEU A 234 -17.63 -4.55 -24.52
C LEU A 234 -19.09 -4.67 -24.05
N SER A 235 -19.94 -5.31 -24.85
CA SER A 235 -21.36 -5.47 -24.53
C SER A 235 -21.56 -6.40 -23.33
N ALA A 236 -22.64 -6.20 -22.57
CA ALA A 236 -22.95 -7.07 -21.42
C ALA A 236 -23.15 -8.54 -21.84
N ALA A 237 -23.70 -8.79 -23.02
CA ALA A 237 -23.85 -10.13 -23.59
C ALA A 237 -22.49 -10.77 -23.87
N THR A 238 -21.57 -10.02 -24.50
CA THR A 238 -20.20 -10.48 -24.78
C THR A 238 -19.47 -10.84 -23.49
N ARG A 239 -19.52 -9.98 -22.46
CA ARG A 239 -18.87 -10.25 -21.17
C ARG A 239 -19.39 -11.52 -20.50
N LYS A 240 -20.71 -11.72 -20.51
CA LYS A 240 -21.34 -12.91 -19.93
C LYS A 240 -20.89 -14.18 -20.66
N GLU A 241 -20.83 -14.14 -21.98
CA GLU A 241 -20.43 -15.28 -22.80
C GLU A 241 -18.93 -15.60 -22.67
N VAL A 242 -18.06 -14.59 -22.62
CA VAL A 242 -16.63 -14.77 -22.32
C VAL A 242 -16.43 -15.51 -20.99
N LEU A 243 -17.09 -15.05 -19.92
CA LEU A 243 -16.99 -15.70 -18.62
C LEU A 243 -17.57 -17.12 -18.62
N ARG A 244 -18.68 -17.34 -19.34
CA ARG A 244 -19.28 -18.67 -19.49
C ARG A 244 -18.30 -19.66 -20.14
N ARG A 245 -17.63 -19.25 -21.22
CA ARG A 245 -16.68 -20.08 -21.96
C ARG A 245 -15.39 -20.33 -21.17
N PHE A 246 -14.85 -19.29 -20.52
CA PHE A 246 -13.63 -19.43 -19.71
C PHE A 246 -13.83 -20.38 -18.51
N ASN A 247 -15.02 -20.38 -17.91
CA ASN A 247 -15.39 -21.22 -16.77
C ASN A 247 -16.06 -22.55 -17.16
N LEU A 248 -16.06 -22.92 -18.44
CA LEU A 248 -16.70 -24.14 -18.93
C LEU A 248 -15.95 -25.37 -18.41
N ARG A 249 -16.70 -26.37 -17.95
CA ARG A 249 -16.18 -27.64 -17.40
C ARG A 249 -16.88 -28.83 -18.07
N PRO A 250 -16.16 -29.91 -18.38
CA PRO A 250 -14.70 -30.07 -18.26
C PRO A 250 -13.92 -29.35 -19.37
N ASP A 251 -14.59 -28.88 -20.42
CA ASP A 251 -14.01 -28.47 -21.71
C ASP A 251 -12.95 -27.35 -21.68
N ASN A 252 -12.84 -26.58 -20.60
CA ASN A 252 -11.80 -25.57 -20.43
C ASN A 252 -11.25 -25.54 -18.99
N SER A 253 -11.17 -26.70 -18.32
CA SER A 253 -10.58 -26.77 -16.99
C SER A 253 -9.06 -26.53 -17.00
N HIS A 254 -8.34 -26.94 -18.05
CA HIS A 254 -6.90 -26.74 -18.18
C HIS A 254 -6.53 -25.61 -19.16
N GLY A 255 -7.52 -24.95 -19.77
CA GLY A 255 -7.29 -23.77 -20.61
C GLY A 255 -7.10 -24.08 -22.09
N GLU A 256 -7.53 -25.26 -22.54
CA GLU A 256 -7.49 -25.72 -23.92
C GLU A 256 -8.16 -24.73 -24.86
N ALA A 257 -9.36 -24.27 -24.54
CA ALA A 257 -10.10 -23.32 -25.36
C ALA A 257 -9.65 -21.87 -25.11
N ALA A 258 -9.34 -21.50 -23.87
CA ALA A 258 -8.81 -20.19 -23.50
C ALA A 258 -7.98 -20.27 -22.20
N ARG A 259 -6.69 -20.00 -22.32
CA ARG A 259 -5.69 -20.15 -21.25
C ARG A 259 -5.58 -18.91 -20.37
N PHE A 260 -5.71 -17.71 -20.94
CA PHE A 260 -5.56 -16.46 -20.17
C PHE A 260 -6.83 -15.64 -20.14
N ILE A 261 -7.02 -14.91 -19.04
CA ILE A 261 -7.94 -13.80 -18.97
C ILE A 261 -7.26 -12.56 -18.35
N VAL A 262 -7.29 -11.43 -19.06
CA VAL A 262 -6.72 -10.15 -18.63
C VAL A 262 -7.85 -9.23 -18.18
N MET A 263 -7.74 -8.62 -17.00
CA MET A 263 -8.76 -7.71 -16.47
C MET A 263 -8.17 -6.41 -15.91
N ASP A 264 -8.96 -5.34 -16.01
CA ASP A 264 -8.65 -4.07 -15.33
C ASP A 264 -9.45 -3.86 -14.03
N SER A 265 -9.14 -2.77 -13.32
CA SER A 265 -9.81 -2.36 -12.07
C SER A 265 -11.34 -2.26 -12.14
N GLY A 266 -11.96 -2.18 -13.33
CA GLY A 266 -13.41 -2.23 -13.47
C GLY A 266 -14.03 -3.60 -13.19
N PHE A 267 -13.20 -4.65 -13.14
CA PHE A 267 -13.59 -6.04 -12.91
C PHE A 267 -12.99 -6.63 -11.63
N LYS A 268 -12.51 -5.77 -10.72
CA LYS A 268 -12.02 -6.18 -9.39
C LYS A 268 -13.10 -6.87 -8.53
N GLU A 269 -14.38 -6.68 -8.88
CA GLU A 269 -15.56 -7.22 -8.20
C GLU A 269 -16.57 -7.82 -9.18
N GLY A 270 -17.45 -8.70 -8.68
CA GLY A 270 -18.62 -9.18 -9.43
C GLY A 270 -18.34 -10.25 -10.50
N ILE A 271 -17.15 -10.85 -10.49
CA ILE A 271 -16.75 -11.94 -11.39
C ILE A 271 -16.17 -13.11 -10.59
N ASP A 272 -16.41 -14.33 -11.06
CA ASP A 272 -15.81 -15.56 -10.54
C ASP A 272 -15.02 -16.25 -11.65
N LEU A 273 -13.81 -16.69 -11.34
CA LEU A 273 -12.93 -17.44 -12.24
C LEU A 273 -12.69 -18.84 -11.66
N PHE A 274 -12.86 -19.85 -12.50
CA PHE A 274 -12.75 -21.25 -12.10
C PHE A 274 -11.53 -21.92 -12.75
N ASP A 275 -10.96 -22.90 -12.06
CA ASP A 275 -9.84 -23.74 -12.54
C ASP A 275 -8.61 -22.92 -13.00
N ILE A 276 -8.32 -21.81 -12.31
CA ILE A 276 -7.09 -21.02 -12.51
C ILE A 276 -6.02 -21.48 -11.52
N LYS A 277 -4.79 -21.66 -12.01
CA LYS A 277 -3.62 -22.03 -11.19
C LYS A 277 -2.74 -20.84 -10.84
N TYR A 278 -2.68 -19.85 -11.74
CA TYR A 278 -1.84 -18.67 -11.60
C TYR A 278 -2.64 -17.37 -11.64
N VAL A 279 -2.29 -16.44 -10.74
CA VAL A 279 -2.77 -15.07 -10.72
C VAL A 279 -1.55 -14.15 -10.84
N HIS A 280 -1.56 -13.26 -11.82
CA HIS A 280 -0.53 -12.26 -12.02
C HIS A 280 -1.11 -10.88 -11.75
N ILE A 281 -0.60 -10.19 -10.73
CA ILE A 281 -0.99 -8.84 -10.36
C ILE A 281 0.12 -7.91 -10.80
N PHE A 282 -0.14 -7.13 -11.85
CA PHE A 282 0.89 -6.40 -12.59
C PHE A 282 1.51 -5.22 -11.81
N GLU A 283 0.84 -4.76 -10.75
CA GLU A 283 1.41 -3.81 -9.80
C GLU A 283 0.85 -4.05 -8.39
N PRO A 284 1.63 -3.79 -7.31
CA PRO A 284 1.13 -3.95 -5.96
C PRO A 284 -0.14 -3.13 -5.71
N GLN A 285 -1.06 -3.67 -4.92
CA GLN A 285 -2.32 -3.01 -4.61
C GLN A 285 -2.15 -2.11 -3.39
N MET A 286 -2.86 -0.98 -3.42
CA MET A 286 -2.88 0.05 -2.38
C MET A 286 -3.14 -0.47 -0.98
N THR A 287 -4.18 -1.30 -0.89
CA THR A 287 -4.70 -1.79 0.37
C THR A 287 -4.82 -3.30 0.30
N GLN A 288 -4.73 -3.95 1.46
CA GLN A 288 -4.93 -5.38 1.57
C GLN A 288 -6.35 -5.79 1.14
N ALA A 289 -7.33 -4.91 1.30
CA ALA A 289 -8.69 -5.12 0.81
C ALA A 289 -8.74 -5.25 -0.71
N ASP A 290 -8.09 -4.34 -1.45
CA ASP A 290 -8.02 -4.42 -2.92
C ASP A 290 -7.29 -5.70 -3.37
N LEU A 291 -6.17 -6.06 -2.71
CA LEU A 291 -5.45 -7.31 -2.99
C LEU A 291 -6.33 -8.54 -2.79
N LYS A 292 -7.04 -8.63 -1.65
CA LYS A 292 -7.99 -9.71 -1.34
C LYS A 292 -9.13 -9.77 -2.36
N GLN A 293 -9.64 -8.64 -2.82
CA GLN A 293 -10.71 -8.60 -3.82
C GLN A 293 -10.26 -9.17 -5.18
N VAL A 294 -9.02 -8.88 -5.59
CA VAL A 294 -8.42 -9.40 -6.82
C VAL A 294 -8.16 -10.90 -6.72
N ILE A 295 -7.47 -11.37 -5.67
CA ILE A 295 -7.22 -12.81 -5.45
C ILE A 295 -8.56 -13.56 -5.28
N GLY A 296 -9.54 -12.92 -4.65
CA GLY A 296 -10.92 -13.39 -4.46
C GLY A 296 -11.69 -13.71 -5.74
N ARG A 297 -11.18 -13.32 -6.92
CA ARG A 297 -11.74 -13.76 -8.20
C ARG A 297 -11.48 -15.27 -8.43
N GLY A 298 -10.36 -15.80 -7.94
CA GLY A 298 -9.93 -17.19 -8.07
C GLY A 298 -10.16 -18.08 -6.85
N THR A 299 -10.39 -17.51 -5.66
CA THR A 299 -10.57 -18.28 -4.41
C THR A 299 -12.04 -18.44 -4.05
N ARG A 300 -12.87 -18.91 -4.98
CA ARG A 300 -14.28 -19.22 -4.70
C ARG A 300 -14.46 -20.64 -4.18
N MET A 301 -15.52 -20.86 -3.41
CA MET A 301 -15.88 -22.18 -2.88
C MET A 301 -16.00 -23.19 -4.02
N CYS A 302 -15.21 -24.26 -3.96
CA CYS A 302 -15.06 -25.29 -4.99
C CYS A 302 -14.73 -24.72 -6.39
N GLY A 303 -14.11 -23.54 -6.42
CA GLY A 303 -13.74 -22.82 -7.65
C GLY A 303 -12.65 -23.52 -8.45
N GLN A 304 -11.84 -24.37 -7.82
CA GLN A 304 -10.72 -25.09 -8.45
C GLN A 304 -10.96 -26.60 -8.57
N LYS A 305 -12.21 -27.06 -8.44
CA LYS A 305 -12.54 -28.49 -8.44
C LYS A 305 -12.22 -29.24 -9.74
N GLY A 306 -11.97 -28.52 -10.84
CA GLY A 306 -11.50 -29.12 -12.09
C GLY A 306 -10.00 -29.40 -12.08
N LEU A 307 -9.26 -28.93 -11.06
CA LEU A 307 -7.85 -29.20 -10.86
C LEU A 307 -7.65 -30.28 -9.78
N ASP A 308 -6.48 -30.92 -9.79
CA ASP A 308 -6.12 -31.96 -8.82
C ASP A 308 -6.06 -31.40 -7.39
N PHE A 309 -6.71 -32.10 -6.45
CA PHE A 309 -6.68 -31.75 -5.04
C PHE A 309 -5.46 -32.37 -4.35
N HIS A 310 -4.56 -31.54 -3.82
CA HIS A 310 -3.40 -32.01 -3.08
C HIS A 310 -3.79 -32.48 -1.67
N PRO A 311 -3.39 -33.69 -1.23
CA PRO A 311 -3.85 -34.26 0.05
C PRO A 311 -3.44 -33.43 1.28
N THR A 312 -2.32 -32.69 1.22
CA THR A 312 -1.84 -31.85 2.32
C THR A 312 -1.91 -30.35 2.05
N ARG A 313 -2.24 -29.91 0.83
CA ARG A 313 -2.20 -28.49 0.43
C ARG A 313 -3.51 -27.99 -0.19
N GLY A 314 -4.45 -28.89 -0.50
CA GLY A 314 -5.67 -28.55 -1.23
C GLY A 314 -5.34 -28.10 -2.65
N TRP A 315 -5.96 -27.02 -3.11
CA TRP A 315 -5.62 -26.41 -4.39
C TRP A 315 -4.69 -25.21 -4.18
N PRO A 316 -3.38 -25.30 -4.46
CA PRO A 316 -2.52 -24.13 -4.44
C PRO A 316 -2.90 -23.15 -5.55
N LEU A 317 -2.97 -21.86 -5.23
CA LEU A 317 -3.17 -20.77 -6.19
C LEU A 317 -1.92 -19.88 -6.15
N HIS A 318 -1.11 -19.92 -7.19
CA HIS A 318 0.14 -19.15 -7.23
C HIS A 318 -0.15 -17.69 -7.61
N VAL A 319 0.18 -16.75 -6.72
CA VAL A 319 -0.10 -15.31 -6.91
C VAL A 319 1.22 -14.56 -7.06
N ASN A 320 1.50 -14.08 -8.26
CA ASN A 320 2.69 -13.31 -8.59
C ASN A 320 2.39 -11.82 -8.63
N ILE A 321 3.03 -11.03 -7.76
CA ILE A 321 2.88 -9.58 -7.70
C ILE A 321 4.14 -8.93 -8.24
N TYR A 322 4.03 -8.14 -9.31
CA TYR A 322 5.18 -7.56 -10.01
C TYR A 322 5.43 -6.11 -9.59
N ASP A 323 6.66 -5.80 -9.19
CA ASP A 323 7.09 -4.42 -8.89
C ASP A 323 8.45 -4.11 -9.52
N SER A 324 8.74 -2.83 -9.69
CA SER A 324 9.97 -2.33 -10.30
C SER A 324 10.92 -1.78 -9.23
N GLU A 325 12.08 -2.41 -9.06
CA GLU A 325 13.14 -1.97 -8.15
C GLU A 325 13.89 -0.76 -8.73
N ILE A 326 14.14 0.24 -7.88
CA ILE A 326 14.98 1.39 -8.20
C ILE A 326 16.40 1.10 -7.67
N PRO A 327 17.43 1.09 -8.54
CA PRO A 327 18.80 0.78 -8.12
C PRO A 327 19.27 1.70 -6.99
N MET A 328 19.91 1.13 -5.97
CA MET A 328 20.31 1.83 -4.75
C MET A 328 21.06 3.15 -5.02
N GLU A 329 21.98 3.12 -5.98
CA GLU A 329 22.82 4.24 -6.39
C GLU A 329 22.04 5.47 -6.84
N VAL A 330 20.82 5.31 -7.38
CA VAL A 330 20.03 6.39 -7.98
C VAL A 330 18.76 6.73 -7.20
N ARG A 331 18.53 6.08 -6.05
CA ARG A 331 17.33 6.32 -5.21
C ARG A 331 17.22 7.77 -4.74
N PHE A 332 18.34 8.48 -4.61
CA PHE A 332 18.35 9.92 -4.30
C PHE A 332 17.54 10.76 -5.30
N GLY A 333 17.42 10.31 -6.55
CA GLY A 333 16.62 10.97 -7.59
C GLY A 333 15.10 10.77 -7.43
N PHE A 334 14.70 9.80 -6.62
CA PHE A 334 13.33 9.28 -6.46
C PHE A 334 12.93 9.27 -4.98
N GLU A 335 13.18 10.37 -4.26
CA GLU A 335 12.80 10.52 -2.84
C GLU A 335 13.30 9.38 -1.94
N ASN A 336 14.43 8.74 -2.27
CA ASN A 336 14.97 7.57 -1.59
C ASN A 336 14.03 6.34 -1.57
N ALA A 337 13.13 6.25 -2.54
CA ALA A 337 12.24 5.10 -2.70
C ALA A 337 13.01 3.87 -3.20
N ALA A 338 12.72 2.71 -2.61
CA ALA A 338 13.35 1.44 -2.99
C ALA A 338 12.74 0.85 -4.27
N THR A 339 11.43 1.05 -4.47
CA THR A 339 10.70 0.57 -5.65
C THR A 339 9.80 1.67 -6.21
N VAL A 340 9.26 1.44 -7.40
CA VAL A 340 8.27 2.32 -8.03
C VAL A 340 6.98 2.39 -7.20
N TYR A 341 6.57 1.29 -6.59
CA TYR A 341 5.43 1.30 -5.66
C TYR A 341 5.72 2.12 -4.40
N ASP A 342 6.90 1.99 -3.79
CA ASP A 342 7.31 2.83 -2.64
C ASP A 342 7.28 4.33 -3.01
N LEU A 343 7.81 4.69 -4.19
CA LEU A 343 7.74 6.06 -4.71
C LEU A 343 6.28 6.54 -4.87
N TYR A 344 5.43 5.67 -5.41
CA TYR A 344 4.01 5.95 -5.57
C TYR A 344 3.31 6.17 -4.21
N MET A 345 3.63 5.37 -3.19
CA MET A 345 3.07 5.50 -1.85
C MET A 345 3.52 6.79 -1.15
N ARG A 346 4.81 7.16 -1.27
CA ARG A 346 5.34 8.43 -0.76
C ARG A 346 4.66 9.64 -1.43
N ALA A 347 4.48 9.57 -2.74
CA ALA A 347 3.81 10.61 -3.52
C ALA A 347 2.34 10.84 -3.11
N LEU A 348 1.67 9.87 -2.47
CA LEU A 348 0.31 10.02 -1.95
C LEU A 348 0.24 10.78 -0.62
N GLY A 349 1.34 10.91 0.12
CA GLY A 349 1.38 11.63 1.40
C GLY A 349 0.49 11.01 2.49
N LEU A 350 0.42 9.67 2.56
CA LEU A 350 -0.44 8.96 3.52
C LEU A 350 -0.01 9.20 4.99
N ASP A 351 -0.97 9.42 5.90
CA ASP A 351 -0.72 9.52 7.35
C ASP A 351 -0.40 8.13 7.93
N ILE A 352 0.81 7.97 8.47
CA ILE A 352 1.31 6.71 9.07
C ILE A 352 0.40 6.25 10.21
N ARG A 353 -0.20 7.15 10.99
CA ARG A 353 -1.10 6.79 12.09
C ARG A 353 -2.37 6.12 11.57
N LEU A 354 -2.87 6.54 10.42
CA LEU A 354 -4.04 5.93 9.77
C LEU A 354 -3.72 4.51 9.28
N LEU A 355 -2.50 4.28 8.79
CA LEU A 355 -2.02 2.96 8.37
C LEU A 355 -1.89 2.01 9.57
N ASN A 356 -1.27 2.47 10.66
CA ASN A 356 -1.15 1.70 11.91
C ASN A 356 -2.54 1.35 12.47
N LEU A 357 -3.43 2.34 12.53
CA LEU A 357 -4.81 2.14 12.95
C LEU A 357 -5.54 1.11 12.10
N THR A 358 -5.31 1.08 10.80
CA THR A 358 -5.97 0.11 9.91
C THR A 358 -5.65 -1.32 10.33
N VAL A 359 -4.38 -1.61 10.61
CA VAL A 359 -3.94 -2.96 11.03
C VAL A 359 -4.52 -3.33 12.38
N ASP A 360 -4.47 -2.41 13.36
CA ASP A 360 -5.01 -2.70 14.69
C ASP A 360 -6.54 -2.80 14.69
N MET A 361 -7.24 -1.95 13.93
CA MET A 361 -8.69 -2.01 13.78
C MET A 361 -9.14 -3.38 13.26
N GLU A 362 -8.38 -3.98 12.32
CA GLU A 362 -8.64 -5.35 11.86
C GLU A 362 -8.55 -6.37 12.99
N ARG A 363 -7.55 -6.26 13.87
CA ARG A 363 -7.42 -7.14 15.03
C ARG A 363 -8.57 -6.95 16.01
N MET A 364 -8.94 -5.70 16.28
CA MET A 364 -9.99 -5.36 17.25
C MET A 364 -11.36 -5.92 16.86
N TYR A 365 -11.81 -5.77 15.61
CA TYR A 365 -13.12 -6.32 15.24
C TYR A 365 -13.13 -7.84 15.15
N ILE A 366 -11.97 -8.49 14.95
CA ILE A 366 -11.85 -9.96 15.00
C ILE A 366 -11.99 -10.41 16.46
N GLU A 367 -11.21 -9.81 17.35
CA GLU A 367 -11.23 -10.13 18.79
C GLU A 367 -12.58 -9.80 19.45
N GLY A 368 -13.18 -8.67 19.09
CA GLY A 368 -14.49 -8.24 19.58
C GLY A 368 -15.68 -8.92 18.92
N SER A 369 -15.46 -9.86 17.98
CA SER A 369 -16.55 -10.57 17.33
C SER A 369 -17.24 -11.54 18.30
N VAL A 370 -18.57 -11.58 18.22
CA VAL A 370 -19.44 -12.35 19.11
C VAL A 370 -19.24 -13.87 18.97
N ASP A 371 -18.84 -14.33 17.79
CA ASP A 371 -18.62 -15.73 17.44
C ASP A 371 -17.13 -16.10 17.35
N ASN A 372 -16.24 -15.28 17.93
CA ASN A 372 -14.78 -15.50 17.88
C ASN A 372 -14.39 -16.90 18.39
N GLU A 373 -14.87 -17.29 19.57
CA GLU A 373 -14.56 -18.60 20.19
C GLU A 373 -15.18 -19.76 19.40
N LEU A 374 -16.43 -19.60 18.93
CA LEU A 374 -17.14 -20.62 18.15
C LEU A 374 -16.42 -20.91 16.81
N ASN A 375 -15.76 -19.90 16.24
CA ASN A 375 -15.06 -20.00 14.97
C ASN A 375 -13.56 -20.34 15.12
N ALA A 376 -13.05 -20.51 16.34
CA ALA A 376 -11.61 -20.70 16.59
C ALA A 376 -11.00 -21.86 15.79
N ALA A 377 -11.68 -23.01 15.71
CA ALA A 377 -11.19 -24.20 15.00
C ALA A 377 -11.03 -23.99 13.49
N VAL A 378 -11.86 -23.15 12.86
CA VAL A 378 -11.75 -22.85 11.42
C VAL A 378 -10.73 -21.74 11.15
N HIS A 379 -10.50 -20.82 12.10
CA HIS A 379 -9.50 -19.76 11.96
C HIS A 379 -8.06 -20.22 12.28
N SER A 380 -7.90 -21.20 13.18
CA SER A 380 -6.61 -21.76 13.58
C SER A 380 -6.06 -22.82 12.62
N PHE A 381 -6.84 -23.24 11.62
CA PHE A 381 -6.37 -24.19 10.61
C PHE A 381 -5.22 -23.59 9.79
N VAL A 382 -4.05 -24.22 9.88
CA VAL A 382 -2.83 -23.87 9.14
C VAL A 382 -2.32 -25.11 8.43
N LEU A 383 -2.04 -24.99 7.13
CA LEU A 383 -1.40 -26.08 6.38
C LEU A 383 0.04 -26.30 6.87
N PRO A 384 0.53 -27.55 6.95
CA PRO A 384 1.93 -27.83 7.29
C PRO A 384 2.86 -27.09 6.31
N ALA A 385 3.69 -26.18 6.83
CA ALA A 385 4.54 -25.34 6.00
C ALA A 385 5.65 -26.17 5.33
N SER A 386 5.68 -26.18 4.00
CA SER A 386 6.88 -26.49 3.23
C SER A 386 7.15 -25.35 2.25
N LEU A 387 8.27 -24.64 2.49
CA LEU A 387 8.89 -23.57 1.69
C LEU A 387 8.30 -22.16 1.81
N SER A 388 8.39 -21.59 3.02
CA SER A 388 8.57 -20.15 3.21
C SER A 388 10.02 -19.88 3.62
N SER A 389 10.97 -19.94 2.69
CA SER A 389 12.34 -19.48 2.93
C SER A 389 12.93 -18.86 1.68
N LEU A 390 13.45 -17.64 1.85
CA LEU A 390 14.19 -16.77 0.90
C LEU A 390 13.37 -15.72 0.14
N SER A 391 12.91 -14.69 0.86
CA SER A 391 13.01 -13.30 0.39
C SER A 391 12.90 -12.34 1.59
N GLN A 392 14.01 -12.13 2.30
CA GLN A 392 14.17 -10.95 3.16
C GLN A 392 15.13 -9.99 2.47
N SER A 393 14.61 -8.83 2.06
CA SER A 393 15.38 -7.61 1.85
C SER A 393 14.63 -6.47 2.57
N PRO A 394 15.32 -5.59 3.31
CA PRO A 394 14.68 -4.66 4.22
C PRO A 394 14.18 -3.41 3.47
N SER A 395 12.86 -3.23 3.42
CA SER A 395 12.21 -1.94 3.24
C SER A 395 10.95 -1.94 4.09
N LEU A 396 10.67 -0.83 4.77
CA LEU A 396 9.66 -0.63 5.82
C LEU A 396 8.26 -1.19 5.49
N SER A 397 8.08 -2.48 5.74
CA SER A 397 6.79 -3.17 5.86
C SER A 397 7.03 -4.55 6.49
N GLN A 398 7.51 -4.59 7.73
CA GLN A 398 7.51 -5.83 8.52
C GLN A 398 6.17 -5.96 9.24
N SER A 399 5.25 -6.73 8.66
CA SER A 399 4.18 -7.33 9.45
C SER A 399 4.79 -8.42 10.33
N HIS A 400 5.00 -8.12 11.62
CA HIS A 400 5.30 -9.14 12.60
C HIS A 400 4.07 -10.06 12.77
N SER A 401 4.16 -11.27 12.23
CA SER A 401 3.40 -12.41 12.74
C SER A 401 4.09 -12.94 14.00
N LEU A 402 3.82 -12.31 15.15
CA LEU A 402 4.13 -12.88 16.46
C LEU A 402 2.90 -13.64 16.95
N SER A 403 2.86 -14.94 16.64
CA SER A 403 2.12 -15.92 17.45
C SER A 403 3.16 -16.81 18.14
N GLN A 404 3.87 -16.25 19.12
CA GLN A 404 4.45 -17.05 20.19
C GLN A 404 3.51 -16.91 21.38
N SER A 405 2.65 -17.91 21.54
CA SER A 405 1.98 -18.17 22.80
C SER A 405 3.04 -18.49 23.85
N HIS A 406 3.24 -17.59 24.82
CA HIS A 406 3.92 -17.96 26.05
C HIS A 406 3.02 -18.94 26.81
N SER A 407 3.32 -20.23 26.67
CA SER A 407 2.82 -21.28 27.54
C SER A 407 3.53 -21.18 28.89
N LEU A 408 2.83 -20.68 29.91
CA LEU A 408 3.16 -20.90 31.31
C LEU A 408 1.99 -21.63 31.98
N SER A 409 2.00 -22.96 31.90
CA SER A 409 1.50 -23.82 32.96
C SER A 409 2.17 -25.18 32.85
N GLN A 410 3.08 -25.46 33.79
CA GLN A 410 3.59 -26.81 34.03
C GLN A 410 2.43 -27.66 34.53
N SER A 411 2.16 -28.74 33.81
CA SER A 411 1.27 -29.82 34.21
C SER A 411 1.87 -30.59 35.40
N HIS A 412 1.08 -30.81 36.45
CA HIS A 412 1.17 -32.01 37.26
C HIS A 412 -0.08 -32.88 37.03
N SER A 413 0.19 -34.04 36.47
CA SER A 413 -0.69 -35.18 36.22
C SER A 413 -1.18 -35.82 37.52
N LEU A 414 -2.45 -36.25 37.55
CA LEU A 414 -2.86 -37.55 38.11
C LEU A 414 -4.23 -37.95 37.54
N SER A 415 -4.20 -38.98 36.70
CA SER A 415 -5.34 -39.75 36.21
C SER A 415 -5.69 -40.88 37.18
N GLN A 416 -6.97 -41.15 37.41
CA GLN A 416 -7.48 -42.52 37.60
C GLN A 416 -9.00 -42.59 37.38
N SER A 417 -9.39 -43.56 36.55
CA SER A 417 -10.73 -43.93 36.10
C SER A 417 -11.39 -44.99 37.00
N HIS A 418 -12.72 -45.12 36.89
CA HIS A 418 -13.66 -46.25 37.19
C HIS A 418 -14.86 -45.76 38.01
N SER A 419 -16.11 -46.26 37.98
CA SER A 419 -17.00 -46.96 37.04
C SER A 419 -18.29 -47.29 37.84
N LEU A 420 -19.46 -47.40 37.18
CA LEU A 420 -20.67 -48.17 37.58
C LEU A 420 -21.74 -47.56 38.54
N SER A 421 -22.89 -47.22 37.92
CA SER A 421 -24.28 -47.71 38.14
C SER A 421 -24.91 -47.88 39.54
N GLN A 422 -26.09 -47.26 39.75
CA GLN A 422 -27.43 -47.87 39.96
C GLN A 422 -28.37 -46.98 40.81
N SER A 423 -29.64 -46.99 40.41
CA SER A 423 -30.83 -46.32 40.94
C SER A 423 -31.30 -46.82 42.31
N HIS A 424 -32.00 -45.99 43.09
CA HIS A 424 -33.35 -46.32 43.60
C HIS A 424 -34.13 -45.11 44.15
N SER A 425 -35.43 -45.18 43.89
CA SER A 425 -36.62 -44.39 44.23
C SER A 425 -36.90 -44.16 45.72
N LEU A 426 -37.60 -43.07 46.06
CA LEU A 426 -38.66 -43.06 47.09
C LEU A 426 -39.63 -41.87 46.93
N SER A 427 -40.90 -42.20 47.17
CA SER A 427 -42.16 -41.46 47.04
C SER A 427 -42.51 -40.57 48.24
N GLN A 428 -43.29 -39.50 48.05
CA GLN A 428 -44.67 -39.31 48.59
C GLN A 428 -45.19 -37.87 48.43
N SER A 429 -46.51 -37.80 48.21
CA SER A 429 -47.38 -36.67 47.87
C SER A 429 -47.81 -35.81 49.06
N HIS A 430 -48.19 -34.54 48.81
CA HIS A 430 -49.41 -33.95 49.41
C HIS A 430 -50.02 -32.87 48.49
N SER A 431 -51.34 -32.97 48.36
CA SER A 431 -52.27 -32.12 47.63
C SER A 431 -52.81 -30.98 48.51
N LEU A 432 -53.03 -29.77 47.96
CA LEU A 432 -54.09 -28.86 48.41
C LEU A 432 -54.50 -27.89 47.28
N SER A 433 -55.82 -27.74 47.18
CA SER A 433 -56.66 -27.01 46.23
C SER A 433 -56.77 -25.51 46.53
N GLN A 434 -56.92 -24.66 45.49
CA GLN A 434 -58.08 -23.78 45.29
C GLN A 434 -57.91 -22.89 44.03
N SER A 435 -59.01 -22.75 43.29
CA SER A 435 -59.17 -21.99 42.05
C SER A 435 -59.61 -20.55 42.31
N HIS A 436 -59.09 -19.58 41.56
CA HIS A 436 -59.86 -18.40 41.13
C HIS A 436 -59.50 -18.01 39.70
N SER A 437 -60.54 -17.96 38.86
CA SER A 437 -60.50 -17.60 37.45
C SER A 437 -60.64 -16.09 37.28
N LEU A 438 -59.77 -15.47 36.48
CA LEU A 438 -60.11 -14.24 35.74
C LEU A 438 -59.54 -14.33 34.32
N SER A 439 -60.42 -13.98 33.39
CA SER A 439 -60.44 -14.26 31.98
C SER A 439 -59.74 -13.22 31.12
N GLY A 440 -59.05 -13.66 30.07
CA GLY A 440 -59.04 -12.96 28.77
C GLY A 440 -57.69 -12.84 28.06
N GLY A 441 -57.49 -13.66 27.01
CA GLY A 441 -56.78 -13.20 25.79
C GLY A 441 -55.58 -14.01 25.30
N ALA A 442 -55.80 -14.73 24.19
CA ALA A 442 -54.84 -15.28 23.22
C ALA A 442 -54.01 -16.54 23.59
N ARG A 443 -54.38 -17.67 22.96
CA ARG A 443 -53.67 -18.96 22.95
C ARG A 443 -52.27 -18.82 22.35
N PHE A 444 -51.25 -19.13 23.15
CA PHE A 444 -49.91 -19.56 22.71
C PHE A 444 -49.84 -21.10 22.81
N ASP A 445 -49.15 -21.77 21.88
CA ASP A 445 -49.03 -23.23 21.84
C ASP A 445 -48.09 -23.76 22.95
N ASP A 446 -48.68 -24.31 24.02
CA ASP A 446 -48.05 -24.74 25.28
C ASP A 446 -47.10 -25.96 25.22
N VAL A 447 -46.86 -26.57 24.05
CA VAL A 447 -46.18 -27.88 24.01
C VAL A 447 -44.63 -27.78 23.98
N LYS A 448 -44.07 -26.66 23.50
CA LYS A 448 -42.60 -26.47 23.47
C LYS A 448 -42.02 -25.93 24.79
N TYR A 449 -42.75 -25.06 25.48
CA TYR A 449 -42.31 -24.46 26.74
C TYR A 449 -42.29 -25.50 27.89
N ALA A 450 -43.25 -26.43 27.89
CA ALA A 450 -43.36 -27.48 28.90
C ALA A 450 -42.21 -28.51 28.87
N ASN A 451 -41.59 -28.73 27.70
CA ASN A 451 -40.45 -29.64 27.59
C ASN A 451 -39.12 -28.98 28.00
N ALA A 452 -38.98 -27.66 27.82
CA ALA A 452 -37.81 -26.91 28.29
C ALA A 452 -37.79 -26.76 29.83
N LEU A 453 -38.95 -26.51 30.43
CA LEU A 453 -39.09 -26.41 31.90
C LEU A 453 -38.81 -27.75 32.62
N LYS A 454 -39.07 -28.90 31.97
CA LYS A 454 -38.78 -30.23 32.52
C LYS A 454 -37.29 -30.60 32.54
N GLN A 455 -36.45 -29.88 31.80
CA GLN A 455 -35.01 -30.13 31.69
C GLN A 455 -34.16 -29.14 32.51
N MET A 456 -34.79 -28.18 33.18
CA MET A 456 -34.08 -27.21 34.03
C MET A 456 -33.74 -27.82 35.40
N PRO A 457 -32.51 -27.58 35.92
CA PRO A 457 -32.15 -27.96 37.28
C PRO A 457 -33.01 -27.18 38.30
N LEU A 458 -33.27 -27.82 39.44
CA LEU A 458 -34.35 -27.42 40.38
C LEU A 458 -34.11 -26.04 41.03
N ASP A 459 -32.85 -25.67 41.22
CA ASP A 459 -32.39 -24.36 41.67
C ASP A 459 -32.78 -23.24 40.69
N ARG A 460 -32.60 -23.48 39.39
CA ARG A 460 -32.93 -22.52 38.33
C ARG A 460 -34.42 -22.39 38.09
N LEU A 461 -35.19 -23.45 38.32
CA LEU A 461 -36.65 -23.43 38.25
C LEU A 461 -37.24 -22.52 39.35
N VAL A 462 -36.62 -22.54 40.54
CA VAL A 462 -37.02 -21.68 41.68
C VAL A 462 -36.72 -20.21 41.38
N ASP A 463 -35.59 -19.89 40.75
CA ASP A 463 -35.26 -18.50 40.36
C ASP A 463 -36.16 -17.94 39.25
N VAL A 464 -36.59 -18.79 38.30
CA VAL A 464 -37.52 -18.42 37.21
C VAL A 464 -38.95 -18.23 37.73
N LEU A 465 -39.36 -18.98 38.76
CA LEU A 465 -40.69 -18.89 39.36
C LEU A 465 -40.83 -17.78 40.41
N LEU A 466 -39.70 -17.26 40.94
CA LEU A 466 -39.69 -16.21 41.96
C LEU A 466 -39.36 -14.81 41.42
N ASN A 467 -38.90 -14.68 40.16
CA ASN A 467 -38.58 -13.40 39.53
C ASN A 467 -39.36 -13.22 38.22
N ASP A 468 -40.49 -12.53 38.28
CA ASP A 468 -41.30 -12.17 37.10
C ASP A 468 -40.61 -11.16 36.14
N ASP A 469 -39.38 -10.73 36.41
CA ASP A 469 -38.65 -9.69 35.64
C ASP A 469 -37.22 -10.08 35.21
N ALA A 470 -36.82 -11.35 35.35
CA ALA A 470 -35.49 -11.79 34.92
C ALA A 470 -35.47 -12.22 33.43
N SER A 471 -35.69 -11.28 32.51
CA SER A 471 -35.17 -11.47 31.15
C SER A 471 -33.64 -11.56 31.24
N VAL A 472 -33.04 -12.69 30.85
CA VAL A 472 -31.56 -12.84 30.80
C VAL A 472 -31.05 -11.89 29.72
N GLN A 473 -30.75 -10.64 30.10
CA GLN A 473 -30.23 -9.63 29.18
C GLN A 473 -28.76 -9.93 28.88
N MET A 474 -28.41 -9.92 27.60
CA MET A 474 -27.02 -10.08 27.17
C MET A 474 -26.15 -8.96 27.77
N PRO A 475 -25.00 -9.28 28.38
CA PRO A 475 -24.12 -8.28 28.99
C PRO A 475 -23.63 -7.22 28.01
N ASN A 476 -23.15 -6.09 28.54
CA ASN A 476 -22.61 -4.99 27.73
C ASN A 476 -21.08 -4.95 27.68
N THR A 477 -20.38 -5.78 28.44
CA THR A 477 -18.92 -5.91 28.38
C THR A 477 -18.51 -7.02 27.43
N HIS A 478 -17.33 -6.90 26.82
CA HIS A 478 -16.77 -7.90 25.91
C HIS A 478 -16.66 -9.28 26.56
N GLU A 479 -16.11 -9.34 27.78
CA GLU A 479 -15.97 -10.58 28.54
C GLU A 479 -17.33 -11.19 28.90
N GLY A 480 -18.28 -10.38 29.37
CA GLY A 480 -19.62 -10.87 29.70
C GLY A 480 -20.39 -11.39 28.49
N VAL A 481 -20.24 -10.76 27.31
CA VAL A 481 -20.82 -11.29 26.07
C VAL A 481 -20.18 -12.63 25.71
N ARG A 482 -18.87 -12.80 25.85
CA ARG A 482 -18.19 -14.08 25.57
C ARG A 482 -18.69 -15.20 26.47
N ASP A 483 -18.83 -14.94 27.76
CA ASP A 483 -19.36 -15.93 28.70
C ASP A 483 -20.81 -16.31 28.36
N TYR A 484 -21.65 -15.32 28.05
CA TYR A 484 -23.01 -15.55 27.57
C TYR A 484 -23.06 -16.43 26.31
N ILE A 485 -22.17 -16.20 25.34
CA ILE A 485 -22.10 -17.01 24.11
C ILE A 485 -21.63 -18.43 24.42
N ARG A 486 -20.66 -18.60 25.31
CA ARG A 486 -20.16 -19.92 25.71
C ARG A 486 -21.24 -20.74 26.40
N GLU A 487 -22.08 -20.13 27.21
CA GLU A 487 -23.15 -20.82 27.94
C GLU A 487 -24.35 -21.17 27.05
N ASN A 488 -24.71 -20.30 26.10
CA ASN A 488 -25.98 -20.41 25.37
C ASN A 488 -25.82 -20.87 23.90
N TYR A 489 -24.61 -20.82 23.34
CA TYR A 489 -24.36 -21.04 21.91
C TYR A 489 -23.17 -21.96 21.61
N ALA A 490 -22.65 -22.71 22.60
CA ALA A 490 -21.52 -23.63 22.41
C ALA A 490 -21.75 -24.69 21.32
N ASP A 491 -23.00 -25.13 21.12
CA ASP A 491 -23.39 -26.14 20.12
C ASP A 491 -23.12 -25.68 18.67
N TYR A 492 -22.94 -24.38 18.44
CA TYR A 492 -22.61 -23.81 17.12
C TYR A 492 -21.10 -23.67 16.88
N SER A 493 -20.26 -24.28 17.72
CA SER A 493 -18.81 -24.30 17.54
C SER A 493 -18.42 -25.11 16.30
N TRP A 494 -17.41 -24.65 15.56
CA TRP A 494 -16.84 -25.43 14.48
C TRP A 494 -16.07 -26.63 15.02
N PRO A 495 -16.26 -27.84 14.46
CA PRO A 495 -15.44 -28.98 14.81
C PRO A 495 -14.02 -28.82 14.28
N GLU A 496 -13.07 -29.58 14.85
CA GLU A 496 -11.70 -29.64 14.35
C GLU A 496 -11.64 -29.99 12.86
N VAL A 497 -10.76 -29.29 12.13
CA VAL A 497 -10.69 -29.36 10.68
C VAL A 497 -9.75 -30.48 10.24
N VAL A 498 -10.32 -31.58 9.75
CA VAL A 498 -9.57 -32.65 9.07
C VAL A 498 -9.43 -32.34 7.58
N MET A 499 -8.22 -32.50 7.02
CA MET A 499 -7.91 -32.21 5.62
C MET A 499 -8.51 -33.27 4.67
N GLU A 500 -9.53 -32.87 3.92
CA GLU A 500 -10.26 -33.72 2.96
C GLU A 500 -10.82 -32.86 1.81
N ASN A 501 -11.10 -33.46 0.65
CA ASN A 501 -11.73 -32.74 -0.46
C ASN A 501 -13.25 -32.69 -0.27
N LYS A 502 -13.79 -31.53 0.13
CA LYS A 502 -15.25 -31.34 0.34
C LYS A 502 -16.03 -31.03 -0.94
N CYS A 503 -15.36 -30.98 -2.10
CA CYS A 503 -15.98 -30.61 -3.38
C CYS A 503 -16.28 -31.82 -4.29
N ILE A 504 -16.08 -33.05 -3.82
CA ILE A 504 -16.44 -34.28 -4.53
C ILE A 504 -17.91 -34.62 -4.25
N SER A 505 -18.67 -34.90 -5.30
CA SER A 505 -20.06 -35.38 -5.23
C SER A 505 -20.10 -36.72 -4.48
N GLY A 506 -20.38 -36.71 -3.17
CA GLY A 506 -20.48 -37.92 -2.34
C GLY A 506 -19.64 -37.94 -1.06
N GLY A 507 -18.83 -36.90 -0.80
CA GLY A 507 -18.07 -36.78 0.46
C GLY A 507 -18.92 -36.27 1.62
N SER A 508 -18.76 -36.90 2.77
CA SER A 508 -19.42 -36.69 4.07
C SER A 508 -19.33 -35.26 4.61
N GLY A 509 -20.15 -34.36 4.07
CA GLY A 509 -20.43 -33.03 4.61
C GLY A 509 -21.75 -32.42 4.14
N GLY A 510 -22.48 -33.13 3.28
CA GLY A 510 -23.87 -32.84 2.94
C GLY A 510 -24.63 -34.15 2.92
N GLN A 511 -25.27 -34.50 4.03
CA GLN A 511 -26.18 -35.63 4.06
C GLN A 511 -27.32 -35.32 3.08
N VAL A 512 -27.34 -36.05 1.96
CA VAL A 512 -28.40 -36.01 0.96
C VAL A 512 -29.64 -36.59 1.63
N VAL A 513 -30.52 -35.73 2.13
CA VAL A 513 -31.86 -36.12 2.54
C VAL A 513 -32.83 -35.71 1.43
N GLY A 514 -33.36 -36.72 0.73
CA GLY A 514 -34.63 -36.63 0.01
C GLY A 514 -34.56 -36.15 -1.43
N GLY A 515 -34.16 -37.02 -2.35
CA GLY A 515 -34.59 -36.98 -3.75
C GLY A 515 -35.16 -38.34 -4.12
N GLN A 516 -36.44 -38.58 -3.84
CA GLN A 516 -37.09 -39.83 -4.19
C GLN A 516 -37.26 -39.87 -5.71
N VAL A 517 -36.54 -40.78 -6.37
CA VAL A 517 -36.76 -41.08 -7.79
C VAL A 517 -38.04 -41.90 -7.88
N VAL A 518 -39.12 -41.29 -8.34
CA VAL A 518 -40.34 -41.99 -8.72
C VAL A 518 -40.49 -41.87 -10.24
N GLY A 519 -40.41 -42.98 -10.96
CA GLY A 519 -40.77 -43.05 -12.39
C GLY A 519 -39.77 -42.47 -13.39
N GLY A 520 -38.46 -42.43 -13.09
CA GLY A 520 -37.44 -42.09 -14.08
C GLY A 520 -37.39 -40.61 -14.52
N GLN A 521 -38.14 -39.72 -13.88
CA GLN A 521 -38.00 -38.27 -14.02
C GLN A 521 -37.42 -37.67 -12.74
N VAL A 522 -36.32 -36.93 -12.87
CA VAL A 522 -35.77 -36.09 -11.81
C VAL A 522 -36.67 -34.87 -11.66
N VAL A 523 -37.57 -34.89 -10.67
CA VAL A 523 -38.45 -33.75 -10.37
C VAL A 523 -37.71 -32.76 -9.45
N GLY A 524 -37.40 -31.57 -9.98
CA GLY A 524 -37.11 -30.35 -9.20
C GLY A 524 -35.69 -30.19 -8.65
N GLY A 525 -34.84 -29.39 -9.32
CA GLY A 525 -33.45 -29.11 -8.96
C GLY A 525 -33.20 -28.26 -7.69
N ALA A 526 -34.12 -28.23 -6.73
CA ALA A 526 -33.98 -27.53 -5.46
C ALA A 526 -33.30 -28.43 -4.41
N ARG A 527 -32.23 -27.95 -3.77
CA ARG A 527 -31.46 -28.72 -2.79
C ARG A 527 -31.50 -28.02 -1.43
N PRO A 528 -32.14 -28.59 -0.40
CA PRO A 528 -32.04 -28.08 0.96
C PRO A 528 -30.57 -28.04 1.40
N LEU A 529 -30.01 -26.84 1.59
CA LEU A 529 -28.64 -26.71 2.09
C LEU A 529 -28.58 -27.08 3.57
N GLN A 530 -27.52 -27.76 3.99
CA GLN A 530 -27.17 -27.89 5.41
C GLN A 530 -26.43 -26.61 5.82
N PHE A 531 -26.91 -25.95 6.87
CA PHE A 531 -26.27 -24.74 7.36
C PHE A 531 -24.94 -25.08 8.05
N THR A 532 -23.97 -24.19 7.88
CA THR A 532 -22.71 -24.24 8.64
C THR A 532 -22.95 -23.79 10.09
N PRO A 533 -22.08 -24.16 11.06
CA PRO A 533 -22.22 -23.74 12.44
C PRO A 533 -22.41 -22.21 12.61
N THR A 534 -21.64 -21.39 11.90
CA THR A 534 -21.82 -19.92 11.92
C THR A 534 -23.15 -19.46 11.31
N GLN A 535 -23.64 -20.12 10.27
CA GLN A 535 -24.95 -19.78 9.67
C GLN A 535 -26.09 -20.08 10.66
N ASP A 536 -26.00 -21.22 11.34
CA ASP A 536 -26.93 -21.60 12.40
C ASP A 536 -26.84 -20.66 13.61
N PHE A 537 -25.62 -20.29 14.03
CA PHE A 537 -25.40 -19.29 15.07
C PHE A 537 -26.07 -17.95 14.70
N VAL A 538 -25.75 -17.37 13.54
CA VAL A 538 -26.22 -16.03 13.15
C VAL A 538 -27.75 -15.97 13.04
N ARG A 539 -28.42 -17.02 12.55
CA ARG A 539 -29.89 -17.03 12.44
C ARG A 539 -30.58 -17.16 13.80
N MET A 540 -29.94 -17.76 14.79
CA MET A 540 -30.47 -17.91 16.15
C MET A 540 -30.07 -16.76 17.07
N TYR A 541 -28.91 -16.13 16.83
CA TYR A 541 -28.42 -15.00 17.59
C TYR A 541 -29.11 -13.69 17.21
N MET A 542 -29.24 -13.43 15.89
CA MET A 542 -29.88 -12.21 15.41
C MET A 542 -31.40 -12.43 15.30
N THR A 543 -32.12 -12.09 16.36
CA THR A 543 -33.59 -12.12 16.40
C THR A 543 -34.16 -10.72 16.69
N PRO A 544 -35.47 -10.50 16.51
CA PRO A 544 -36.12 -9.24 16.90
C PRO A 544 -35.96 -8.84 18.37
N GLU A 545 -35.70 -9.79 19.26
CA GLU A 545 -35.52 -9.60 20.71
C GLU A 545 -34.11 -9.15 21.10
N LEU A 546 -33.13 -9.30 20.21
CA LEU A 546 -31.75 -8.91 20.48
C LEU A 546 -31.69 -7.44 20.94
N ASN A 547 -30.97 -7.15 22.03
CA ASN A 547 -30.83 -5.80 22.58
C ASN A 547 -29.94 -4.88 21.72
N ARG A 548 -29.40 -5.38 20.60
CA ARG A 548 -28.64 -4.64 19.59
C ARG A 548 -29.52 -4.34 18.37
N LYS A 549 -29.53 -3.09 17.87
CA LYS A 549 -30.37 -2.72 16.71
C LYS A 549 -29.89 -3.33 15.38
N GLY A 550 -28.70 -3.90 15.35
CA GLY A 550 -28.24 -4.64 14.18
C GLY A 550 -26.98 -5.44 14.46
N VAL A 551 -26.61 -6.26 13.48
CA VAL A 551 -25.41 -7.08 13.48
C VAL A 551 -24.69 -6.89 12.15
N MET A 552 -23.36 -6.79 12.20
CA MET A 552 -22.47 -6.71 11.06
C MET A 552 -21.75 -8.05 10.86
N LEU A 553 -22.03 -8.70 9.73
CA LEU A 553 -21.36 -9.91 9.27
C LEU A 553 -20.11 -9.52 8.48
N ILE A 554 -18.96 -9.59 9.13
CA ILE A 554 -17.64 -9.46 8.52
C ILE A 554 -17.17 -10.85 8.12
N HIS A 555 -17.76 -11.38 7.05
CA HIS A 555 -17.43 -12.74 6.61
C HIS A 555 -16.74 -12.73 5.25
N SER A 556 -15.72 -13.57 5.12
CA SER A 556 -14.97 -13.82 3.89
C SER A 556 -15.84 -14.18 2.68
N THR A 557 -15.27 -14.04 1.48
CA THR A 557 -16.00 -14.35 0.25
C THR A 557 -16.27 -15.85 0.13
N GLY A 558 -17.49 -16.24 -0.27
CA GLY A 558 -17.88 -17.65 -0.37
C GLY A 558 -18.20 -18.34 0.96
N SER A 559 -18.19 -17.62 2.10
CA SER A 559 -18.61 -18.16 3.40
C SER A 559 -20.12 -18.45 3.50
N GLY A 560 -20.92 -17.94 2.56
CA GLY A 560 -22.37 -18.12 2.52
C GLY A 560 -23.18 -16.99 3.17
N LYS A 561 -22.66 -15.75 3.24
CA LYS A 561 -23.35 -14.56 3.77
C LYS A 561 -24.80 -14.39 3.31
N THR A 562 -25.04 -14.54 2.01
CA THR A 562 -26.39 -14.43 1.42
C THR A 562 -27.35 -15.46 2.02
N CYS A 563 -26.87 -16.69 2.22
CA CYS A 563 -27.65 -17.75 2.86
C CYS A 563 -27.89 -17.44 4.35
N SER A 564 -26.87 -16.96 5.08
CA SER A 564 -27.02 -16.50 6.47
C SER A 564 -28.13 -15.45 6.59
N ALA A 565 -28.11 -14.43 5.75
CA ALA A 565 -29.10 -13.36 5.80
C ALA A 565 -30.52 -13.81 5.43
N ILE A 566 -30.68 -14.70 4.45
CA ILE A 566 -31.99 -15.28 4.12
C ILE A 566 -32.50 -16.14 5.29
N ALA A 567 -31.63 -16.97 5.88
CA ALA A 567 -31.97 -17.82 7.01
C ALA A 567 -32.38 -16.98 8.23
N THR A 568 -31.60 -15.96 8.60
CA THR A 568 -31.94 -15.00 9.67
C THR A 568 -33.28 -14.31 9.43
N ALA A 569 -33.50 -13.79 8.22
CA ALA A 569 -34.75 -13.09 7.89
C ALA A 569 -36.00 -13.99 7.99
N THR A 570 -35.84 -15.27 7.68
CA THR A 570 -36.98 -16.21 7.55
C THR A 570 -37.21 -17.04 8.79
N SER A 571 -36.24 -17.14 9.71
CA SER A 571 -36.34 -17.96 10.92
C SER A 571 -37.10 -17.30 12.07
N SER A 572 -37.16 -15.95 12.12
CA SER A 572 -37.82 -15.22 13.23
C SER A 572 -38.49 -13.93 12.78
N PHE A 573 -37.79 -13.07 12.03
CA PHE A 573 -38.32 -11.77 11.58
C PHE A 573 -39.60 -11.89 10.75
N GLU A 574 -39.64 -12.82 9.79
CA GLU A 574 -40.80 -13.06 8.94
C GLU A 574 -42.04 -13.50 9.74
N GLU A 575 -41.87 -14.42 10.70
CA GLU A 575 -42.95 -14.91 11.57
C GLU A 575 -43.50 -13.80 12.48
N GLN A 576 -42.64 -12.89 12.93
CA GLN A 576 -43.01 -11.74 13.75
C GLN A 576 -43.53 -10.53 12.94
N GLY A 577 -43.78 -10.72 11.64
CA GLY A 577 -44.44 -9.73 10.79
C GLY A 577 -43.54 -8.61 10.27
N TYR A 578 -42.22 -8.73 10.39
CA TYR A 578 -41.30 -7.73 9.86
C TYR A 578 -41.37 -7.62 8.33
N THR A 579 -41.10 -6.43 7.82
CA THR A 579 -40.85 -6.20 6.39
C THR A 579 -39.38 -6.49 6.10
N ILE A 580 -39.08 -7.27 5.05
CA ILE A 580 -37.70 -7.54 4.65
C ILE A 580 -37.33 -6.63 3.49
N LEU A 581 -36.36 -5.74 3.70
CA LEU A 581 -35.79 -4.88 2.68
C LEU A 581 -34.36 -5.31 2.38
N TRP A 582 -34.09 -5.71 1.14
CA TRP A 582 -32.75 -6.09 0.71
C TRP A 582 -32.14 -5.01 -0.19
N VAL A 583 -31.00 -4.47 0.21
CA VAL A 583 -30.22 -3.49 -0.55
C VAL A 583 -28.96 -4.16 -1.09
N THR A 584 -28.83 -4.23 -2.41
CA THR A 584 -27.65 -4.82 -3.08
C THR A 584 -27.45 -4.19 -4.47
N ARG A 585 -26.35 -4.54 -5.14
CA ARG A 585 -26.10 -4.16 -6.53
C ARG A 585 -27.05 -4.87 -7.49
N THR A 586 -27.38 -4.20 -8.59
CA THR A 586 -28.23 -4.77 -9.64
C THR A 586 -27.68 -6.10 -10.18
N THR A 587 -26.36 -6.23 -10.25
CA THR A 587 -25.66 -7.43 -10.73
C THR A 587 -25.76 -8.63 -9.77
N LEU A 588 -25.98 -8.42 -8.47
CA LEU A 588 -26.01 -9.48 -7.45
C LEU A 588 -27.42 -9.99 -7.13
N ARG A 589 -28.47 -9.35 -7.67
CA ARG A 589 -29.87 -9.73 -7.39
C ARG A 589 -30.19 -11.18 -7.80
N ALA A 590 -29.54 -11.70 -8.84
CA ALA A 590 -29.76 -13.06 -9.28
C ALA A 590 -29.31 -14.09 -8.23
N ASP A 591 -28.22 -13.81 -7.52
CA ASP A 591 -27.68 -14.72 -6.51
C ASP A 591 -28.58 -14.84 -5.28
N ILE A 592 -29.30 -13.78 -4.91
CA ILE A 592 -30.32 -13.83 -3.84
C ILE A 592 -31.37 -14.88 -4.18
N TRP A 593 -31.91 -14.84 -5.39
CA TRP A 593 -32.97 -15.77 -5.81
C TRP A 593 -32.45 -17.21 -5.96
N LYS A 594 -31.21 -17.38 -6.43
CA LYS A 594 -30.55 -18.68 -6.45
C LYS A 594 -30.44 -19.29 -5.05
N ASN A 595 -30.01 -18.51 -4.06
CA ASN A 595 -29.93 -18.96 -2.66
C ASN A 595 -31.32 -19.21 -2.05
N MET A 596 -32.33 -18.42 -2.46
CA MET A 596 -33.72 -18.56 -1.99
C MET A 596 -34.39 -19.85 -2.48
N PHE A 597 -34.27 -20.17 -3.77
CA PHE A 597 -35.06 -21.23 -4.42
C PHE A 597 -34.27 -22.46 -4.87
N ASP A 598 -33.00 -22.31 -5.22
CA ASP A 598 -32.21 -23.43 -5.75
C ASP A 598 -31.36 -24.09 -4.64
N GLN A 599 -30.71 -23.28 -3.79
CA GLN A 599 -29.99 -23.75 -2.59
C GLN A 599 -30.85 -23.71 -1.30
N VAL A 600 -32.09 -23.24 -1.42
CA VAL A 600 -33.15 -23.27 -0.39
C VAL A 600 -32.67 -22.88 1.02
N CYS A 601 -32.18 -21.65 1.16
CA CYS A 601 -31.81 -21.07 2.47
C CYS A 601 -32.99 -20.42 3.22
N ASN A 602 -34.17 -20.34 2.59
CA ASN A 602 -35.39 -19.81 3.20
C ASN A 602 -36.07 -20.91 4.02
N GLU A 603 -36.29 -20.69 5.32
CA GLU A 603 -36.75 -21.75 6.23
C GLU A 603 -38.19 -22.24 5.91
N SER A 604 -39.08 -21.32 5.52
CA SER A 604 -40.44 -21.66 5.09
C SER A 604 -40.44 -22.55 3.84
N ILE A 605 -39.63 -22.19 2.83
CA ILE A 605 -39.48 -22.98 1.61
C ILE A 605 -38.77 -24.30 1.90
N ARG A 606 -37.76 -24.31 2.77
CA ARG A 606 -37.06 -25.53 3.18
C ARG A 606 -38.01 -26.52 3.85
N THR A 607 -38.91 -26.03 4.70
CA THR A 607 -39.98 -26.82 5.31
C THR A 607 -40.93 -27.37 4.25
N MET A 608 -41.37 -26.55 3.29
CA MET A 608 -42.20 -27.01 2.16
C MET A 608 -41.52 -28.12 1.35
N VAL A 609 -40.23 -27.99 1.04
CA VAL A 609 -39.46 -29.02 0.31
C VAL A 609 -39.33 -30.30 1.14
N ARG A 610 -39.07 -30.20 2.44
CA ARG A 610 -39.04 -31.37 3.36
C ARG A 610 -40.39 -32.09 3.42
N LEU A 611 -41.49 -31.36 3.26
CA LEU A 611 -42.85 -31.90 3.17
C LEU A 611 -43.23 -32.39 1.75
N GLY A 612 -42.29 -32.39 0.80
CA GLY A 612 -42.49 -32.93 -0.55
C GLY A 612 -43.12 -31.95 -1.55
N VAL A 613 -43.23 -30.65 -1.23
CA VAL A 613 -43.77 -29.65 -2.16
C VAL A 613 -42.70 -29.28 -3.21
N PRO A 614 -42.95 -29.48 -4.53
CA PRO A 614 -41.97 -29.16 -5.56
C PRO A 614 -41.87 -27.65 -5.79
N ILE A 615 -40.65 -27.14 -5.99
CA ILE A 615 -40.42 -25.73 -6.35
C ILE A 615 -40.63 -25.54 -7.86
N PRO A 616 -41.48 -24.58 -8.30
CA PRO A 616 -41.70 -24.30 -9.71
C PRO A 616 -40.42 -23.89 -10.45
N ALA A 617 -40.32 -24.23 -11.74
CA ALA A 617 -39.20 -23.81 -12.58
C ALA A 617 -39.28 -22.32 -13.00
N ASP A 618 -40.50 -21.80 -13.21
CA ASP A 618 -40.69 -20.43 -13.67
C ASP A 618 -40.60 -19.40 -12.53
N GLN A 619 -39.93 -18.27 -12.81
CA GLN A 619 -39.71 -17.25 -11.80
C GLN A 619 -41.02 -16.68 -11.24
N LYS A 620 -42.06 -16.51 -12.06
CA LYS A 620 -43.32 -15.86 -11.62
C LYS A 620 -44.02 -16.70 -10.54
N SER A 621 -44.05 -18.02 -10.71
CA SER A 621 -44.59 -18.97 -9.73
C SER A 621 -43.69 -19.10 -8.50
N ARG A 622 -42.35 -19.11 -8.66
CA ARG A 622 -41.42 -19.07 -7.51
C ARG A 622 -41.72 -17.90 -6.58
N MET A 623 -42.02 -16.72 -7.14
CA MET A 623 -42.30 -15.54 -6.32
C MET A 623 -43.61 -15.61 -5.54
N LYS A 624 -44.54 -16.49 -5.90
CA LYS A 624 -45.77 -16.70 -5.14
C LYS A 624 -45.56 -17.52 -3.86
N LEU A 625 -44.42 -18.21 -3.75
CA LEU A 625 -44.05 -18.98 -2.55
C LEU A 625 -43.53 -18.08 -1.41
N LEU A 626 -43.20 -16.83 -1.70
CA LEU A 626 -42.70 -15.89 -0.71
C LEU A 626 -43.86 -15.26 0.06
N SER A 627 -43.68 -15.05 1.36
CA SER A 627 -44.66 -14.35 2.18
C SER A 627 -44.76 -12.85 1.87
N LYS A 628 -45.74 -12.19 2.49
CA LYS A 628 -45.92 -10.73 2.40
C LYS A 628 -44.71 -9.94 2.93
N ALA A 629 -43.86 -10.55 3.76
CA ALA A 629 -42.64 -9.95 4.27
C ALA A 629 -41.68 -9.54 3.13
N TRP A 630 -41.68 -10.29 2.03
CA TRP A 630 -40.87 -10.07 0.81
C TRP A 630 -41.62 -9.36 -0.33
N SER A 631 -42.72 -8.67 0.00
CA SER A 631 -43.52 -7.93 -0.99
C SER A 631 -42.73 -6.84 -1.74
N ILE A 632 -41.71 -6.28 -1.09
CA ILE A 632 -40.76 -5.33 -1.69
C ILE A 632 -39.57 -6.11 -2.23
N ARG A 633 -39.29 -5.93 -3.53
CA ARG A 633 -38.18 -6.60 -4.21
C ARG A 633 -36.83 -6.03 -3.77
N PRO A 634 -35.75 -6.84 -3.82
CA PRO A 634 -34.38 -6.34 -3.64
C PRO A 634 -34.11 -5.14 -4.52
N MET A 635 -33.53 -4.08 -3.93
CA MET A 635 -33.37 -2.77 -4.55
C MET A 635 -31.90 -2.34 -4.56
N SER A 636 -31.58 -1.36 -5.41
CA SER A 636 -30.25 -0.74 -5.45
C SER A 636 -30.10 0.32 -4.36
N TYR A 637 -28.86 0.64 -3.97
CA TYR A 637 -28.57 1.70 -3.00
C TYR A 637 -29.26 3.03 -3.34
N LYS A 638 -29.24 3.45 -4.61
CA LYS A 638 -29.95 4.66 -5.03
C LYS A 638 -31.47 4.57 -4.88
N GLN A 639 -32.06 3.42 -5.23
CA GLN A 639 -33.51 3.23 -5.05
C GLN A 639 -33.88 3.30 -3.57
N PHE A 640 -33.02 2.75 -2.72
CA PHE A 640 -33.13 2.82 -1.27
C PHE A 640 -32.97 4.27 -0.75
N SER A 641 -31.97 5.03 -1.21
CA SER A 641 -31.84 6.46 -0.86
C SER A 641 -33.06 7.28 -1.28
N ASN A 642 -33.58 7.05 -2.49
CA ASN A 642 -34.81 7.70 -2.94
C ASN A 642 -36.03 7.30 -2.10
N MET A 643 -36.04 6.08 -1.56
CA MET A 643 -37.10 5.59 -0.68
C MET A 643 -37.07 6.32 0.66
N VAL A 644 -35.91 6.36 1.32
CA VAL A 644 -35.78 7.05 2.62
C VAL A 644 -35.99 8.56 2.51
N SER A 645 -35.69 9.16 1.35
CA SER A 645 -36.02 10.58 1.08
C SER A 645 -37.50 10.84 0.71
N GLY A 646 -38.37 9.84 0.73
CA GLY A 646 -39.80 10.01 0.43
C GLY A 646 -40.14 10.20 -1.05
N LYS A 647 -39.22 9.93 -1.97
CA LYS A 647 -39.32 10.30 -3.40
C LYS A 647 -39.87 9.19 -4.31
N ASN A 648 -40.33 8.06 -3.77
CA ASN A 648 -40.74 6.92 -4.60
C ASN A 648 -41.98 6.16 -4.10
N GLU A 649 -42.52 5.29 -4.96
CA GLU A 649 -43.67 4.44 -4.65
C GLU A 649 -43.38 3.41 -3.54
N ILE A 650 -42.12 3.03 -3.35
CA ILE A 650 -41.71 2.09 -2.28
C ILE A 650 -41.93 2.75 -0.91
N TYR A 651 -41.60 4.03 -0.77
CA TYR A 651 -41.88 4.80 0.45
C TYR A 651 -43.38 4.83 0.76
N LYS A 652 -44.22 5.10 -0.23
CA LYS A 652 -45.69 5.08 -0.06
C LYS A 652 -46.19 3.71 0.39
N ALA A 653 -45.61 2.63 -0.14
CA ALA A 653 -45.94 1.26 0.27
C ALA A 653 -45.56 0.99 1.74
N LEU A 654 -44.39 1.47 2.17
CA LEU A 654 -43.95 1.39 3.57
C LEU A 654 -44.84 2.23 4.50
N VAL A 655 -45.13 3.47 4.14
CA VAL A 655 -46.05 4.34 4.90
C VAL A 655 -47.43 3.69 5.06
N LYS A 656 -47.95 3.07 4.00
CA LYS A 656 -49.23 2.36 4.04
C LYS A 656 -49.20 1.14 4.98
N ARG A 657 -48.03 0.49 5.11
CA ARG A 657 -47.87 -0.73 5.92
C ARG A 657 -47.54 -0.42 7.39
N ASN A 658 -46.61 0.50 7.62
CA ASN A 658 -45.97 0.74 8.92
C ASN A 658 -46.42 2.07 9.57
N GLY A 659 -47.03 2.96 8.79
CA GLY A 659 -47.44 4.30 9.20
C GLY A 659 -46.49 5.40 8.71
N ALA A 660 -46.98 6.65 8.71
CA ALA A 660 -46.21 7.81 8.25
C ALA A 660 -45.19 8.33 9.29
N VAL A 661 -45.39 8.00 10.56
CA VAL A 661 -44.54 8.48 11.67
C VAL A 661 -43.16 7.83 11.59
N ASP A 662 -43.14 6.49 11.49
CA ASP A 662 -41.96 5.68 11.22
C ASP A 662 -42.25 4.66 10.10
N PRO A 663 -41.93 5.00 8.85
CA PRO A 663 -42.08 4.08 7.72
C PRO A 663 -41.19 2.84 7.83
N LEU A 664 -40.16 2.82 8.69
CA LEU A 664 -39.25 1.70 8.88
C LEU A 664 -39.59 0.84 10.12
N ARG A 665 -40.67 1.16 10.85
CA ARG A 665 -41.14 0.33 11.97
C ARG A 665 -41.32 -1.12 11.52
N LYS A 666 -40.89 -2.08 12.36
CA LYS A 666 -40.85 -3.53 12.07
C LYS A 666 -40.29 -3.83 10.68
N THR A 667 -39.11 -3.32 10.39
CA THR A 667 -38.41 -3.57 9.12
C THR A 667 -37.01 -4.10 9.39
N LEU A 668 -36.66 -5.24 8.78
CA LEU A 668 -35.29 -5.72 8.71
C LEU A 668 -34.68 -5.23 7.39
N ILE A 669 -33.61 -4.45 7.47
CA ILE A 669 -32.85 -4.00 6.31
C ILE A 669 -31.56 -4.81 6.23
N ILE A 670 -31.44 -5.57 5.14
CA ILE A 670 -30.25 -6.35 4.80
C ILE A 670 -29.43 -5.55 3.80
N ILE A 671 -28.22 -5.17 4.18
CA ILE A 671 -27.30 -4.38 3.35
C ILE A 671 -26.16 -5.28 2.93
N ASP A 672 -26.19 -5.69 1.67
CA ASP A 672 -25.13 -6.46 1.03
C ASP A 672 -24.02 -5.54 0.52
N GLU A 673 -22.77 -5.98 0.50
CA GLU A 673 -21.58 -5.20 0.09
C GLU A 673 -21.44 -3.83 0.79
N ALA A 674 -21.71 -3.79 2.10
CA ALA A 674 -21.88 -2.54 2.85
C ALA A 674 -20.67 -1.59 2.84
N HIS A 675 -19.46 -2.08 2.56
CA HIS A 675 -18.27 -1.25 2.39
C HIS A 675 -18.39 -0.20 1.27
N LYS A 676 -19.38 -0.36 0.36
CA LYS A 676 -19.70 0.63 -0.67
C LYS A 676 -20.50 1.83 -0.19
N LEU A 677 -21.01 1.81 1.04
CA LEU A 677 -21.76 2.94 1.62
C LEU A 677 -20.86 4.15 1.88
N TYR A 678 -19.66 3.93 2.43
CA TYR A 678 -18.73 4.98 2.83
C TYR A 678 -17.42 5.00 2.03
N GLY A 679 -17.07 3.91 1.32
CA GLY A 679 -15.81 3.83 0.58
C GLY A 679 -15.73 4.79 -0.62
N GLU A 680 -14.55 5.40 -0.82
CA GLU A 680 -14.26 6.30 -1.94
C GLU A 680 -13.94 5.54 -3.23
N GLY A 681 -14.82 4.62 -3.67
CA GLY A 681 -14.57 3.88 -4.90
C GLY A 681 -15.48 2.70 -5.15
N GLY A 682 -16.11 2.68 -6.34
CA GLY A 682 -16.79 1.50 -6.87
C GLY A 682 -18.29 1.62 -7.07
N LEU A 683 -18.92 2.75 -6.72
CA LEU A 683 -20.25 3.10 -7.22
C LEU A 683 -20.13 4.30 -8.16
N SER A 684 -20.82 4.25 -9.29
CA SER A 684 -20.87 5.41 -10.19
C SER A 684 -21.50 6.61 -9.46
N ALA A 685 -21.21 7.84 -9.89
CA ALA A 685 -21.88 9.04 -9.35
C ALA A 685 -23.42 8.95 -9.45
N MET A 686 -23.93 8.09 -10.34
CA MET A 686 -25.36 7.81 -10.49
C MET A 686 -25.90 6.75 -9.53
N GLU A 687 -25.07 6.02 -8.80
CA GLU A 687 -25.44 4.94 -7.85
C GLU A 687 -25.08 5.24 -6.40
N LYS A 688 -24.29 6.30 -6.13
CA LYS A 688 -23.92 6.70 -4.77
C LYS A 688 -25.17 6.98 -3.91
N PRO A 689 -25.29 6.35 -2.72
CA PRO A 689 -26.39 6.61 -1.81
C PRO A 689 -26.24 7.97 -1.11
N ASP A 690 -27.38 8.53 -0.70
CA ASP A 690 -27.44 9.63 0.26
C ASP A 690 -27.38 9.06 1.68
N MET A 691 -26.17 9.06 2.26
CA MET A 691 -25.91 8.49 3.58
C MET A 691 -26.47 9.32 4.72
N ASN A 692 -26.62 10.63 4.53
CA ASN A 692 -27.18 11.51 5.55
C ASN A 692 -28.68 11.20 5.71
N ALA A 693 -29.41 11.16 4.59
CA ALA A 693 -30.83 10.80 4.61
C ALA A 693 -31.06 9.38 5.15
N PHE A 694 -30.18 8.43 4.84
CA PHE A 694 -30.30 7.08 5.34
C PHE A 694 -30.03 6.99 6.85
N SER A 695 -28.92 7.56 7.34
CA SER A 695 -28.58 7.58 8.76
C SER A 695 -29.67 8.27 9.59
N GLU A 696 -30.20 9.38 9.08
CA GLU A 696 -31.31 10.11 9.74
C GLU A 696 -32.58 9.26 9.84
N ALA A 697 -32.98 8.57 8.75
CA ALA A 697 -34.16 7.72 8.76
C ALA A 697 -34.05 6.54 9.75
N VAL A 698 -32.87 5.91 9.82
CA VAL A 698 -32.58 4.84 10.79
C VAL A 698 -32.62 5.37 12.22
N THR A 699 -31.93 6.48 12.48
CA THR A 699 -31.88 7.12 13.80
C THR A 699 -33.27 7.48 14.29
N LYS A 700 -34.10 8.06 13.40
CA LYS A 700 -35.48 8.40 13.71
C LYS A 700 -36.30 7.15 14.07
N SER A 701 -36.11 6.04 13.35
CA SER A 701 -36.82 4.80 13.67
C SER A 701 -36.43 4.26 15.05
N TYR A 702 -35.14 4.31 15.42
CA TYR A 702 -34.69 3.92 16.77
C TYR A 702 -35.35 4.77 17.86
N GLU A 703 -35.35 6.09 17.68
CA GLU A 703 -35.90 7.05 18.66
C GLU A 703 -37.43 6.93 18.79
N VAL A 704 -38.14 6.65 17.70
CA VAL A 704 -39.61 6.65 17.67
C VAL A 704 -40.20 5.29 18.03
N SER A 705 -39.63 4.20 17.50
CA SER A 705 -40.25 2.87 17.55
C SER A 705 -39.59 1.92 18.56
N GLY A 706 -38.49 2.31 19.22
CA GLY A 706 -37.91 1.57 20.34
C GLY A 706 -37.58 0.11 19.99
N SER A 707 -38.23 -0.85 20.64
CA SER A 707 -38.06 -2.30 20.38
C SER A 707 -38.60 -2.75 19.01
N GLU A 708 -39.58 -2.03 18.46
CA GLU A 708 -40.16 -2.28 17.13
C GLU A 708 -39.51 -1.44 16.02
N SER A 709 -38.41 -0.75 16.34
CA SER A 709 -37.64 0.00 15.35
C SER A 709 -37.03 -0.89 14.27
N VAL A 710 -36.53 -0.25 13.23
CA VAL A 710 -35.77 -0.90 12.17
C VAL A 710 -34.64 -1.77 12.77
N ARG A 711 -34.35 -2.91 12.15
CA ARG A 711 -33.19 -3.73 12.47
C ARG A 711 -32.27 -3.81 11.26
N LEU A 712 -30.95 -3.79 11.47
CA LEU A 712 -29.97 -3.81 10.39
C LEU A 712 -29.14 -5.09 10.38
N LEU A 713 -29.05 -5.74 9.22
CA LEU A 713 -28.08 -6.80 8.95
C LEU A 713 -27.10 -6.29 7.90
N ILE A 714 -25.89 -5.93 8.33
CA ILE A 714 -24.85 -5.37 7.47
C ILE A 714 -23.91 -6.50 7.04
N MET A 715 -23.65 -6.68 5.75
CA MET A 715 -22.79 -7.74 5.24
C MET A 715 -21.63 -7.17 4.43
N THR A 716 -20.41 -7.58 4.77
CA THR A 716 -19.21 -7.21 4.02
C THR A 716 -18.08 -8.21 4.27
N ALA A 717 -17.17 -8.37 3.30
CA ALA A 717 -15.91 -9.09 3.53
C ALA A 717 -14.75 -8.15 3.92
N THR A 718 -14.88 -6.86 3.58
CA THR A 718 -13.82 -5.85 3.71
C THR A 718 -14.44 -4.56 4.24
N PRO A 719 -14.68 -4.43 5.56
CA PRO A 719 -15.36 -3.28 6.15
C PRO A 719 -14.52 -1.99 6.07
N ILE A 720 -13.22 -2.11 5.85
CA ILE A 720 -12.26 -1.02 5.66
C ILE A 720 -11.78 -1.08 4.21
N THR A 721 -11.98 0.00 3.44
CA THR A 721 -11.46 0.11 2.07
C THR A 721 -10.34 1.14 1.95
N THR A 722 -10.60 2.39 2.34
CA THR A 722 -9.64 3.49 2.26
C THR A 722 -9.27 4.05 3.62
N SER A 723 -10.23 4.10 4.54
CA SER A 723 -10.04 4.60 5.91
C SER A 723 -10.61 3.63 6.94
N PRO A 724 -9.92 3.39 8.07
CA PRO A 724 -10.43 2.59 9.18
C PRO A 724 -11.72 3.16 9.79
N MET A 725 -11.99 4.45 9.61
CA MET A 725 -13.24 5.09 10.06
C MET A 725 -14.48 4.59 9.32
N GLU A 726 -14.33 3.96 8.15
CA GLU A 726 -15.45 3.33 7.45
C GLU A 726 -16.09 2.21 8.28
N PHE A 727 -15.29 1.42 9.00
CA PHE A 727 -15.79 0.39 9.92
C PHE A 727 -16.65 1.03 11.02
N VAL A 728 -16.14 2.09 11.65
CA VAL A 728 -16.84 2.82 12.73
C VAL A 728 -18.16 3.41 12.22
N LYS A 729 -18.15 4.02 11.04
CA LYS A 729 -19.36 4.57 10.40
C LYS A 729 -20.41 3.52 10.10
N LEU A 730 -20.00 2.34 9.62
CA LEU A 730 -20.91 1.22 9.39
C LEU A 730 -21.49 0.71 10.70
N LEU A 731 -20.66 0.53 11.73
CA LEU A 731 -21.09 0.06 13.04
C LEU A 731 -22.08 1.04 13.69
N ASN A 732 -21.84 2.35 13.57
CA ASN A 732 -22.70 3.40 14.12
C ASN A 732 -24.12 3.40 13.52
N LEU A 733 -24.35 2.78 12.36
CA LEU A 733 -25.70 2.58 11.82
C LEU A 733 -26.51 1.60 12.70
N CYS A 734 -25.86 0.64 13.35
CA CYS A 734 -26.47 -0.33 14.26
C CYS A 734 -26.61 0.19 15.69
N ARG A 735 -26.17 1.43 15.97
CA ARG A 735 -26.15 2.02 17.32
C ARG A 735 -27.11 3.22 17.42
N GLU A 736 -27.69 3.37 18.60
CA GLU A 736 -28.50 4.53 18.95
C GLU A 736 -27.63 5.79 19.07
N ARG A 737 -28.24 6.98 18.96
CA ARG A 737 -27.51 8.25 18.81
C ARG A 737 -26.47 8.48 19.92
N PHE A 738 -26.82 8.19 21.16
CA PHE A 738 -25.99 8.44 22.34
C PHE A 738 -24.90 7.39 22.55
N ASP A 739 -25.01 6.23 21.89
CA ASP A 739 -24.04 5.14 22.00
C ASP A 739 -23.03 5.18 20.85
N ARG A 740 -23.06 6.16 19.94
CA ARG A 740 -22.16 6.15 18.78
C ARG A 740 -20.71 6.39 19.17
N ILE A 741 -19.81 5.71 18.45
CA ILE A 741 -18.38 5.95 18.53
C ILE A 741 -18.04 7.16 17.66
N GLU A 742 -17.05 7.94 18.07
CA GLU A 742 -16.50 9.03 17.27
C GLU A 742 -15.99 8.53 15.91
N ASP A 743 -16.50 9.09 14.81
CA ASP A 743 -16.19 8.64 13.44
C ASP A 743 -15.30 9.62 12.64
N SER A 744 -14.80 10.66 13.31
CA SER A 744 -13.66 11.50 12.92
C SER A 744 -12.37 10.89 13.45
N PHE A 745 -11.34 10.81 12.61
CA PHE A 745 -10.05 10.23 12.99
C PHE A 745 -9.41 10.98 14.16
N GLU A 746 -9.50 12.31 14.20
CA GLU A 746 -8.88 13.13 15.24
C GLU A 746 -9.50 12.88 16.63
N LEU A 747 -10.83 12.81 16.69
CA LEU A 747 -11.58 12.53 17.92
C LEU A 747 -11.46 11.06 18.34
N PHE A 748 -11.44 10.15 17.37
CA PHE A 748 -11.17 8.75 17.62
C PHE A 748 -9.76 8.55 18.17
N ALA A 749 -8.76 9.19 17.56
CA ALA A 749 -7.36 9.06 17.95
C ALA A 749 -7.12 9.56 19.37
N SER A 750 -7.69 10.71 19.74
CA SER A 750 -7.54 11.26 21.10
C SER A 750 -8.19 10.38 22.18
N THR A 751 -9.17 9.55 21.81
CA THR A 751 -9.91 8.69 22.74
C THR A 751 -9.32 7.30 22.87
N TYR A 752 -8.92 6.68 21.74
CA TYR A 752 -8.56 5.26 21.69
C TYR A 752 -7.07 5.00 21.47
N LEU A 753 -6.34 5.94 20.87
CA LEU A 753 -5.01 5.68 20.31
C LEU A 753 -3.89 6.33 21.10
N ASN A 754 -2.68 5.79 20.93
CA ASN A 754 -1.44 6.41 21.38
C ASN A 754 -0.83 7.29 20.28
N GLU A 755 0.30 7.94 20.58
CA GLU A 755 1.01 8.84 19.67
C GLU A 755 1.42 8.19 18.34
N SER A 756 1.62 6.87 18.32
CA SER A 756 1.97 6.11 17.12
C SER A 756 0.77 5.74 16.23
N GLY A 757 -0.46 6.06 16.67
CA GLY A 757 -1.69 5.70 15.96
C GLY A 757 -2.16 4.26 16.19
N MET A 758 -1.60 3.57 17.19
CA MET A 758 -2.01 2.22 17.62
C MET A 758 -2.97 2.33 18.81
N PHE A 759 -3.78 1.30 19.07
CA PHE A 759 -4.67 1.34 20.25
C PHE A 759 -3.85 1.40 21.55
N SER A 760 -4.22 2.31 22.43
CA SER A 760 -3.78 2.29 23.82
C SER A 760 -4.43 1.12 24.57
N GLU A 761 -3.86 0.68 25.68
CA GLU A 761 -4.43 -0.43 26.46
C GLU A 761 -5.84 -0.11 26.96
N ALA A 762 -6.05 1.08 27.52
CA ALA A 762 -7.37 1.56 27.95
C ALA A 762 -8.33 1.76 26.75
N GLY A 763 -7.84 2.31 25.65
CA GLY A 763 -8.62 2.49 24.43
C GLY A 763 -9.06 1.17 23.82
N ARG A 764 -8.20 0.14 23.84
CA ARG A 764 -8.53 -1.22 23.39
C ARG A 764 -9.65 -1.83 24.22
N ALA A 765 -9.52 -1.82 25.56
CA ALA A 765 -10.55 -2.38 26.44
C ALA A 765 -11.91 -1.72 26.22
N ARG A 766 -11.93 -0.38 26.20
CA ARG A 766 -13.14 0.40 25.93
C ARG A 766 -13.75 0.08 24.58
N PHE A 767 -12.93 0.03 23.53
CA PHE A 767 -13.41 -0.23 22.18
C PHE A 767 -13.99 -1.65 22.03
N LEU A 768 -13.36 -2.66 22.66
CA LEU A 768 -13.87 -4.03 22.66
C LEU A 768 -15.25 -4.13 23.33
N ASP A 769 -15.47 -3.45 24.45
CA ASP A 769 -16.79 -3.37 25.09
C ASP A 769 -17.82 -2.69 24.17
N GLU A 770 -17.44 -1.58 23.54
CA GLU A 770 -18.31 -0.80 22.66
C GLU A 770 -18.73 -1.55 21.38
N ILE A 771 -17.94 -2.51 20.90
CA ILE A 771 -18.28 -3.32 19.72
C ILE A 771 -18.91 -4.69 20.07
N ALA A 772 -18.99 -5.03 21.36
CA ALA A 772 -19.44 -6.33 21.83
C ALA A 772 -20.90 -6.65 21.42
N GLY A 773 -21.09 -7.80 20.77
CA GLY A 773 -22.39 -8.28 20.29
C GLY A 773 -22.86 -7.67 18.96
N TYR A 774 -22.10 -6.76 18.35
CA TYR A 774 -22.46 -6.16 17.07
C TYR A 774 -21.78 -6.81 15.87
N VAL A 775 -20.64 -7.47 16.06
CA VAL A 775 -19.82 -8.01 14.96
C VAL A 775 -19.81 -9.52 15.01
N SER A 776 -20.08 -10.18 13.88
CA SER A 776 -19.77 -11.60 13.67
C SER A 776 -18.69 -11.71 12.61
N TYR A 777 -17.64 -12.48 12.89
CA TYR A 777 -16.45 -12.60 12.03
C TYR A 777 -16.20 -14.05 11.62
N LEU A 778 -16.15 -14.30 10.31
CA LEU A 778 -15.87 -15.62 9.76
C LEU A 778 -14.93 -15.54 8.56
N ASN A 779 -13.72 -16.04 8.74
CA ASN A 779 -12.77 -16.25 7.64
C ASN A 779 -12.65 -17.74 7.28
N ARG A 780 -13.11 -18.10 6.07
CA ARG A 780 -13.00 -19.44 5.50
C ARG A 780 -11.98 -19.52 4.36
N GLU A 781 -11.27 -18.44 4.05
CA GLU A 781 -10.31 -18.41 2.93
C GLU A 781 -9.16 -19.41 3.15
N LYS A 782 -8.83 -19.72 4.41
CA LYS A 782 -7.83 -20.73 4.79
C LYS A 782 -8.34 -22.18 4.73
N ASP A 783 -9.63 -22.42 4.50
CA ASP A 783 -10.21 -23.76 4.44
C ASP A 783 -9.85 -24.44 3.11
N ALA A 784 -8.65 -25.04 3.06
CA ALA A 784 -8.06 -25.69 1.89
C ALA A 784 -8.89 -26.82 1.28
N ARG A 785 -9.91 -27.30 2.01
CA ARG A 785 -10.85 -28.36 1.62
C ARG A 785 -11.89 -27.90 0.61
N SER A 786 -12.15 -26.59 0.59
CA SER A 786 -13.21 -25.96 -0.21
C SER A 786 -12.70 -24.74 -0.98
N PHE A 787 -11.57 -24.16 -0.59
CA PHE A 787 -11.00 -22.96 -1.20
C PHE A 787 -9.56 -23.19 -1.63
N ALA A 788 -9.19 -22.56 -2.74
CA ALA A 788 -7.81 -22.51 -3.16
C ALA A 788 -6.98 -21.69 -2.18
N GLN A 789 -5.72 -22.09 -1.98
CA GLN A 789 -4.79 -21.50 -1.02
C GLN A 789 -3.78 -20.62 -1.76
N PRO A 790 -3.87 -19.28 -1.64
CA PRO A 790 -2.95 -18.37 -2.29
C PRO A 790 -1.52 -18.53 -1.78
N ILE A 791 -0.57 -18.70 -2.69
CA ILE A 791 0.87 -18.64 -2.43
C ILE A 791 1.37 -17.36 -3.08
N VAL A 792 1.55 -16.32 -2.28
CA VAL A 792 1.90 -14.98 -2.77
C VAL A 792 3.42 -14.85 -2.89
N GLN A 793 3.89 -14.52 -4.10
CA GLN A 793 5.27 -14.25 -4.42
C GLN A 793 5.40 -12.83 -4.99
N HIS A 794 6.32 -12.05 -4.42
CA HIS A 794 6.69 -10.74 -4.94
C HIS A 794 7.84 -10.88 -5.94
N ILE A 795 7.60 -10.50 -7.20
CA ILE A 795 8.58 -10.55 -8.27
C ILE A 795 9.13 -9.15 -8.50
N MET A 796 10.34 -8.90 -7.99
CA MET A 796 11.06 -7.66 -8.21
C MET A 796 11.75 -7.67 -9.57
N THR A 797 11.65 -6.55 -10.28
CA THR A 797 12.29 -6.36 -11.59
C THR A 797 13.05 -5.04 -11.58
N PRO A 798 14.32 -4.99 -11.99
CA PRO A 798 15.00 -3.70 -12.15
C PRO A 798 14.23 -2.78 -13.11
N ILE A 799 13.99 -1.53 -12.72
CA ILE A 799 13.33 -0.52 -13.58
C ILE A 799 14.10 -0.27 -14.89
N LEU A 800 15.39 -0.62 -14.90
CA LEU A 800 16.27 -0.68 -16.06
C LEU A 800 17.08 -1.98 -15.98
N ARG A 801 17.07 -2.80 -17.04
CA ARG A 801 17.91 -4.02 -17.09
C ARG A 801 19.41 -3.72 -17.15
N THR A 802 19.75 -2.62 -17.81
CA THR A 802 21.11 -2.13 -17.99
C THR A 802 21.20 -0.72 -17.41
N PRO A 803 22.25 -0.34 -16.67
CA PRO A 803 22.35 0.97 -16.02
C PRO A 803 22.70 2.09 -17.01
N LEU A 804 21.92 2.24 -18.09
CA LEU A 804 22.12 3.21 -19.18
C LEU A 804 22.12 4.68 -18.70
N TYR A 805 21.61 4.96 -17.50
CA TYR A 805 21.73 6.28 -16.86
C TYR A 805 23.20 6.68 -16.64
N ARG A 806 24.13 5.73 -16.54
CA ARG A 806 25.57 6.03 -16.44
C ARG A 806 26.13 6.62 -17.73
N ASP A 807 25.51 6.32 -18.86
CA ASP A 807 25.96 6.73 -20.18
C ASP A 807 25.21 7.95 -20.72
N PHE A 808 23.96 8.15 -20.26
CA PHE A 808 23.05 9.15 -20.83
C PHE A 808 22.41 10.10 -19.81
N ASP A 809 22.74 10.01 -18.51
CA ASP A 809 22.24 10.92 -17.48
C ASP A 809 23.33 11.75 -16.80
N PRO A 810 23.69 12.92 -17.36
CA PRO A 810 24.77 13.73 -16.83
C PRO A 810 24.47 14.30 -15.43
N LYS A 811 23.19 14.44 -15.05
CA LYS A 811 22.82 14.91 -13.70
C LYS A 811 23.12 13.82 -12.66
N ILE A 812 22.72 12.57 -12.93
CA ILE A 812 23.01 11.44 -12.05
C ILE A 812 24.52 11.22 -11.96
N VAL A 813 25.21 11.18 -13.10
CA VAL A 813 26.66 10.94 -13.15
C VAL A 813 27.44 12.06 -12.45
N SER A 814 27.00 13.32 -12.57
CA SER A 814 27.55 14.45 -11.81
C SER A 814 27.38 14.29 -10.30
N ILE A 815 26.26 13.72 -9.83
CA ILE A 815 26.02 13.48 -8.41
C ILE A 815 26.85 12.30 -7.91
N LEU A 816 26.86 11.18 -8.63
CA LEU A 816 27.66 9.99 -8.28
C LEU A 816 29.15 10.34 -8.19
N SER A 817 29.69 11.04 -9.20
CA SER A 817 31.09 11.49 -9.18
C SER A 817 31.42 12.52 -8.10
N LYS A 818 30.45 13.26 -7.56
CA LYS A 818 30.67 14.12 -6.37
C LYS A 818 30.85 13.30 -5.10
N ILE A 819 30.14 12.17 -4.99
CA ILE A 819 30.29 11.25 -3.85
C ILE A 819 31.70 10.65 -3.86
N ASP A 820 32.16 10.17 -5.02
CA ASP A 820 33.53 9.65 -5.16
C ASP A 820 34.59 10.72 -4.86
N LEU A 821 34.38 11.94 -5.35
CA LEU A 821 35.28 13.07 -5.07
C LEU A 821 35.36 13.39 -3.57
N SER A 822 34.24 13.29 -2.84
CA SER A 822 34.22 13.55 -1.40
C SER A 822 35.06 12.52 -0.60
N ALA A 823 35.11 11.27 -1.06
CA ALA A 823 35.96 10.25 -0.46
C ALA A 823 37.45 10.53 -0.69
N LEU A 824 37.83 10.99 -1.89
CA LEU A 824 39.21 11.42 -2.17
C LEU A 824 39.61 12.70 -1.41
N GLU A 825 38.69 13.66 -1.27
CA GLU A 825 38.92 14.89 -0.51
C GLU A 825 39.09 14.60 0.99
N GLU A 826 38.42 13.57 1.51
CA GLU A 826 38.64 13.05 2.86
C GLU A 826 40.01 12.38 3.02
N GLU A 827 40.42 11.53 2.07
CA GLU A 827 41.76 10.93 2.09
C GLU A 827 42.86 12.00 2.05
N PHE A 828 42.67 13.07 1.28
CA PHE A 828 43.57 14.21 1.26
C PHE A 828 43.62 14.95 2.61
N ARG A 829 42.46 15.15 3.25
CA ARG A 829 42.39 15.75 4.59
C ARG A 829 43.17 14.94 5.61
N VAL A 830 42.98 13.62 5.63
CA VAL A 830 43.72 12.69 6.51
C VAL A 830 45.22 12.75 6.23
N ALA A 831 45.64 12.76 4.97
CA ALA A 831 47.05 12.86 4.60
C ALA A 831 47.69 14.19 5.04
N VAL A 832 46.95 15.31 4.97
CA VAL A 832 47.40 16.63 5.44
C VAL A 832 47.46 16.68 6.97
N GLU A 833 46.48 16.10 7.65
CA GLU A 833 46.47 16.02 9.12
C GLU A 833 47.64 15.18 9.63
N GLN A 834 47.88 13.99 9.06
CA GLN A 834 49.05 13.16 9.38
C GLN A 834 50.38 13.91 9.19
N LYS A 835 50.47 14.75 8.14
CA LYS A 835 51.64 15.60 7.91
C LYS A 835 51.82 16.63 9.03
N ASN A 836 50.75 17.34 9.40
CA ASN A 836 50.81 18.45 10.34
C ASN A 836 51.05 17.98 11.79
N THR A 837 50.47 16.84 12.19
CA THR A 837 50.54 16.33 13.57
C THR A 837 51.84 15.59 13.88
N ALA A 838 52.47 14.95 12.90
CA ALA A 838 53.55 13.99 13.17
C ALA A 838 54.95 14.59 13.34
N TYR A 839 55.29 15.71 12.68
CA TYR A 839 56.69 16.18 12.61
C TYR A 839 56.92 17.70 12.48
N GLU A 840 55.90 18.56 12.35
CA GLU A 840 56.09 20.00 12.03
C GLU A 840 56.72 20.84 13.18
N ASN A 841 56.56 20.42 14.44
CA ASN A 841 57.00 21.19 15.60
C ASN A 841 58.31 20.71 16.26
N ILE A 842 59.00 19.73 15.68
CA ILE A 842 60.19 19.11 16.27
C ILE A 842 61.46 19.79 15.74
N LYS A 843 62.17 20.53 16.60
CA LYS A 843 63.42 21.22 16.27
C LYS A 843 64.62 20.52 16.90
N ALA A 844 65.83 20.80 16.42
CA ALA A 844 67.06 20.26 17.02
C ALA A 844 67.21 20.63 18.51
N GLU A 845 66.61 21.75 18.92
CA GLU A 845 66.54 22.25 20.29
C GLU A 845 65.69 21.34 21.20
N SER A 846 64.68 20.66 20.65
CA SER A 846 63.84 19.68 21.35
C SER A 846 64.65 18.49 21.89
N PHE A 847 65.88 18.28 21.39
CA PHE A 847 66.81 17.24 21.85
C PHE A 847 67.99 17.79 22.67
N GLY A 848 67.89 19.04 23.15
CA GLY A 848 68.96 19.72 23.90
C GLY A 848 69.41 19.00 25.20
N ALA A 849 68.55 18.16 25.78
CA ALA A 849 68.87 17.34 26.96
C ALA A 849 70.08 16.40 26.73
N LEU A 850 70.31 15.94 25.49
CA LEU A 850 71.49 15.12 25.15
C LEU A 850 72.81 15.88 25.33
N LYS A 851 72.79 17.21 25.21
CA LYS A 851 73.95 18.07 25.45
C LYS A 851 74.12 18.37 26.94
N GLN A 852 73.05 18.43 27.72
CA GLN A 852 73.10 18.61 29.17
C GLN A 852 73.79 17.43 29.89
N VAL A 853 73.64 16.20 29.38
CA VAL A 853 74.40 15.03 29.86
C VAL A 853 75.92 15.25 29.77
N CYS A 854 76.40 16.13 28.90
CA CYS A 854 77.82 16.45 28.80
C CYS A 854 78.30 17.48 29.83
N GLU A 855 77.38 18.17 30.52
CA GLU A 855 77.71 19.20 31.51
C GLU A 855 78.26 18.59 32.81
N GLN A 856 77.85 17.36 33.16
CA GLN A 856 78.36 16.60 34.32
C GLN A 856 79.87 16.27 34.24
N TYR A 857 80.50 16.49 33.09
CA TYR A 857 81.94 16.31 32.88
C TYR A 857 82.68 17.66 32.81
N SER A 858 82.14 18.74 33.39
CA SER A 858 82.74 20.08 33.44
C SER A 858 84.21 20.07 33.85
N ASP A 859 84.57 19.16 34.75
CA ASP A 859 85.90 19.08 35.36
C ASP A 859 86.91 18.33 34.47
N ASN A 860 86.44 17.65 33.41
CA ASN A 860 87.27 16.98 32.41
C ASN A 860 86.99 17.55 31.01
N LYS A 861 87.74 18.61 30.65
CA LYS A 861 87.56 19.37 29.39
C LYS A 861 87.63 18.49 28.14
N ARG A 862 88.44 17.43 28.13
CA ARG A 862 88.55 16.50 26.99
C ARG A 862 87.31 15.63 26.84
N LEU A 863 86.84 15.05 27.95
CA LEU A 863 85.64 14.21 27.96
C LEU A 863 84.37 15.01 27.64
N LYS A 864 84.24 16.23 28.18
CA LYS A 864 83.15 17.16 27.83
C LYS A 864 83.12 17.48 26.34
N THR A 865 84.27 17.72 25.72
CA THR A 865 84.36 18.01 24.29
C THR A 865 83.96 16.80 23.43
N ALA A 866 84.43 15.60 23.80
CA ALA A 866 84.08 14.37 23.10
C ALA A 866 82.59 14.01 23.26
N CYS A 867 82.03 14.18 24.46
CA CYS A 867 80.60 14.01 24.73
C CYS A 867 79.74 14.96 23.88
N THR A 868 80.06 16.26 23.85
CA THR A 868 79.30 17.24 23.07
C THR A 868 79.34 16.93 21.57
N ARG A 869 80.47 16.41 21.06
CA ARG A 869 80.59 15.95 19.66
C ARG A 869 79.66 14.77 19.38
N LEU A 870 79.65 13.75 20.25
CA LEU A 870 78.79 12.57 20.10
C LEU A 870 77.30 12.93 20.24
N ALA A 871 76.95 13.84 21.15
CA ALA A 871 75.59 14.34 21.32
C ALA A 871 75.10 15.10 20.07
N ASN A 872 75.94 15.97 19.49
CA ASN A 872 75.62 16.63 18.22
C ASN A 872 75.44 15.63 17.06
N GLN A 873 76.22 14.55 17.03
CA GLN A 873 76.10 13.51 16.01
C GLN A 873 74.78 12.73 16.14
N ALA A 874 74.35 12.40 17.35
CA ALA A 874 73.06 11.74 17.59
C ALA A 874 71.88 12.64 17.23
N ILE A 875 71.91 13.92 17.63
CA ILE A 875 70.88 14.91 17.25
C ILE A 875 70.79 15.05 15.73
N LYS A 876 71.93 15.07 15.03
CA LYS A 876 71.97 15.14 13.56
C LYS A 876 71.27 13.95 12.91
N GLN A 877 71.52 12.73 13.38
CA GLN A 877 70.89 11.50 12.84
C GLN A 877 69.37 11.49 13.05
N ILE A 878 68.90 11.92 14.23
CA ILE A 878 67.46 12.03 14.51
C ILE A 878 66.81 13.07 13.59
N MET A 879 67.44 14.23 13.39
CA MET A 879 66.93 15.28 12.51
C MET A 879 66.96 14.88 11.02
N GLU A 880 67.92 14.07 10.58
CA GLU A 880 67.94 13.51 9.22
C GLU A 880 66.78 12.53 8.99
N HIS A 881 66.51 11.63 9.93
CA HIS A 881 65.37 10.70 9.86
C HIS A 881 64.01 11.43 9.82
N ILE A 882 63.86 12.49 10.62
CA ILE A 882 62.66 13.34 10.59
C ILE A 882 62.49 13.99 9.21
N LYS A 883 63.56 14.53 8.62
CA LYS A 883 63.53 15.14 7.27
C LYS A 883 63.14 14.14 6.18
N GLU A 884 63.64 12.91 6.25
CA GLU A 884 63.30 11.84 5.30
C GLU A 884 61.80 11.49 5.38
N LYS A 885 61.25 11.34 6.60
CA LYS A 885 59.83 11.07 6.80
C LYS A 885 58.94 12.25 6.39
N GLN A 886 59.34 13.48 6.67
CA GLN A 886 58.67 14.69 6.17
C GLN A 886 58.66 14.75 4.63
N ALA A 887 59.75 14.36 3.97
CA ALA A 887 59.80 14.28 2.51
C ALA A 887 58.84 13.23 1.95
N LEU A 888 58.72 12.07 2.59
CA LEU A 888 57.78 11.02 2.20
C LEU A 888 56.31 11.47 2.37
N LEU A 889 55.97 12.09 3.50
CA LEU A 889 54.63 12.64 3.76
C LEU A 889 54.27 13.74 2.74
N ASN A 890 55.20 14.64 2.42
CA ASN A 890 55.00 15.65 1.38
C ASN A 890 54.78 15.03 -0.01
N LYS A 891 55.46 13.93 -0.33
CA LYS A 891 55.26 13.19 -1.57
C LYS A 891 53.85 12.56 -1.61
N ASN A 892 53.37 11.99 -0.51
CA ASN A 892 52.03 11.41 -0.41
C ASN A 892 50.94 12.48 -0.56
N VAL A 893 51.04 13.60 0.15
CA VAL A 893 50.09 14.73 0.02
C VAL A 893 50.05 15.26 -1.42
N LYS A 894 51.21 15.34 -2.09
CA LYS A 894 51.28 15.75 -3.50
C LYS A 894 50.60 14.74 -4.43
N ALA A 895 50.82 13.43 -4.22
CA ALA A 895 50.21 12.38 -5.02
C ALA A 895 48.68 12.37 -4.91
N VAL A 896 48.13 12.46 -3.69
CA VAL A 896 46.67 12.51 -3.48
C VAL A 896 46.06 13.78 -4.09
N ARG A 897 46.75 14.93 -4.00
CA ARG A 897 46.33 16.18 -4.66
C ARG A 897 46.28 16.06 -6.18
N GLU A 898 47.24 15.37 -6.78
CA GLU A 898 47.30 15.12 -8.22
C GLU A 898 46.14 14.21 -8.66
N GLN A 899 45.87 13.13 -7.92
CA GLN A 899 44.70 12.27 -8.14
C GLN A 899 43.38 13.05 -8.11
N ILE A 900 43.18 13.97 -7.16
CA ILE A 900 41.99 14.83 -7.10
C ILE A 900 41.88 15.73 -8.35
N SER A 901 42.99 16.30 -8.80
CA SER A 901 43.03 17.16 -9.98
C SER A 901 42.69 16.39 -11.26
N ASP A 902 43.29 15.21 -11.43
CA ASP A 902 43.05 14.31 -12.56
C ASP A 902 41.60 13.82 -12.58
N PHE A 903 41.05 13.47 -11.42
CA PHE A 903 39.64 13.08 -11.29
C PHE A 903 38.70 14.23 -11.69
N LYS A 904 38.96 15.46 -11.23
CA LYS A 904 38.17 16.66 -11.60
C LYS A 904 38.22 16.93 -13.11
N ARG A 905 39.37 16.72 -13.74
CA ARG A 905 39.55 16.86 -15.19
C ARG A 905 38.79 15.77 -15.96
N ALA A 906 39.02 14.50 -15.63
CA ALA A 906 38.37 13.36 -16.28
C ALA A 906 36.84 13.45 -16.18
N ARG A 907 36.31 13.86 -15.03
CA ARG A 907 34.87 14.11 -14.82
C ARG A 907 34.33 15.19 -15.78
N LYS A 908 35.05 16.28 -15.98
CA LYS A 908 34.62 17.38 -16.86
C LYS A 908 34.59 16.94 -18.32
N GLU A 909 35.62 16.22 -18.76
CA GLU A 909 35.71 15.64 -20.11
C GLU A 909 34.56 14.65 -20.34
N MET A 910 34.36 13.69 -19.43
CA MET A 910 33.28 12.70 -19.51
C MET A 910 31.89 13.34 -19.61
N LEU A 911 31.57 14.34 -18.77
CA LEU A 911 30.27 15.02 -18.80
C LEU A 911 30.06 15.83 -20.09
N SER A 912 31.14 16.39 -20.66
CA SER A 912 31.10 17.11 -21.93
C SER A 912 30.79 16.15 -23.08
N ASP A 913 31.54 15.05 -23.18
CA ASP A 913 31.37 14.04 -24.22
C ASP A 913 29.97 13.42 -24.18
N MET A 914 29.45 13.18 -22.97
CA MET A 914 28.09 12.69 -22.77
C MET A 914 27.03 13.66 -23.30
N ARG A 915 27.17 14.97 -23.03
CA ARG A 915 26.24 15.99 -23.54
C ARG A 915 26.26 16.07 -25.07
N ILE A 916 27.44 15.91 -25.68
CA ILE A 916 27.60 15.87 -27.14
C ILE A 916 26.86 14.66 -27.72
N LYS A 917 27.11 13.46 -27.18
CA LYS A 917 26.44 12.22 -27.62
C LYS A 917 24.91 12.30 -27.55
N ILE A 918 24.36 12.90 -26.49
CA ILE A 918 22.91 13.09 -26.33
C ILE A 918 22.36 14.04 -27.39
N ARG A 919 23.07 15.15 -27.65
CA ARG A 919 22.65 16.17 -28.63
C ARG A 919 22.66 15.64 -30.06
N GLU A 920 23.68 14.86 -30.43
CA GLU A 920 23.79 14.22 -31.74
C GLU A 920 22.61 13.28 -32.04
N LYS A 921 22.03 12.67 -31.01
CA LYS A 921 20.88 11.76 -31.10
C LYS A 921 19.52 12.45 -30.94
N GLY A 922 19.48 13.78 -30.93
CA GLY A 922 18.25 14.57 -30.88
C GLY A 922 17.60 14.72 -29.50
N GLY A 923 18.31 14.39 -28.41
CA GLY A 923 17.83 14.61 -27.04
C GLY A 923 17.79 16.09 -26.65
N LYS A 924 16.74 16.53 -25.96
CA LYS A 924 16.67 17.87 -25.33
C LYS A 924 17.34 17.85 -23.96
N TYR A 925 18.17 18.87 -23.68
CA TYR A 925 18.89 19.02 -22.40
C TYR A 925 18.21 20.07 -21.50
N ASP A 926 17.68 19.67 -20.34
CA ASP A 926 17.08 20.57 -19.34
C ASP A 926 18.12 21.05 -18.29
N GLY A 927 19.27 21.55 -18.71
CA GLY A 927 20.30 22.01 -17.78
C GLY A 927 20.92 23.36 -18.16
N ASP A 928 20.51 24.41 -17.46
CA ASP A 928 21.27 25.63 -17.15
C ASP A 928 22.03 26.32 -18.32
N ASP A 929 21.31 26.74 -19.36
CA ASP A 929 21.67 27.98 -20.07
C ASP A 929 20.85 29.12 -19.45
N ASP A 930 21.46 29.83 -18.51
CA ASP A 930 20.92 31.02 -17.85
C ASP A 930 21.09 32.29 -18.70
N ASP A 931 21.47 32.21 -19.99
CA ASP A 931 21.65 33.37 -20.86
C ASP A 931 21.15 33.12 -22.30
N ASN A 932 20.18 33.95 -22.70
CA ASN A 932 19.70 34.26 -24.06
C ASN A 932 18.88 33.23 -24.87
N ASP A 933 17.58 33.56 -24.96
CA ASP A 933 16.77 33.65 -26.18
C ASP A 933 16.69 32.43 -27.12
N SER A 934 15.59 31.67 -27.04
CA SER A 934 14.65 31.52 -28.17
C SER A 934 13.55 30.47 -27.90
N VAL A 935 12.31 30.92 -28.11
CA VAL A 935 11.12 30.16 -28.53
C VAL A 935 10.78 28.91 -27.70
N LEU A 936 10.04 29.16 -26.61
CA LEU A 936 9.15 28.16 -26.01
C LEU A 936 8.03 27.86 -27.02
N SER A 937 8.18 26.83 -27.84
CA SER A 937 7.04 26.20 -28.52
C SER A 937 6.18 25.53 -27.44
N ASP A 938 5.01 26.11 -27.22
CA ASP A 938 3.90 25.49 -26.52
C ASP A 938 3.55 24.16 -27.23
N GLU A 939 3.99 23.02 -26.70
CA GLU A 939 3.22 21.79 -26.90
C GLU A 939 2.09 21.85 -25.87
N GLU A 940 0.98 22.44 -26.31
CA GLU A 940 -0.33 22.14 -25.74
C GLU A 940 -0.49 20.62 -25.77
N ASP A 941 -1.01 20.06 -24.69
CA ASP A 941 -1.54 18.69 -24.64
C ASP A 941 -2.71 18.61 -25.66
N ASP A 942 -2.37 18.50 -26.94
CA ASP A 942 -3.27 18.12 -28.01
C ASP A 942 -3.46 16.61 -27.90
N ASP A 943 -4.55 16.21 -27.25
CA ASP A 943 -5.21 14.92 -27.42
C ASP A 943 -5.73 14.78 -28.87
N ASP A 944 -4.86 14.92 -29.87
CA ASP A 944 -5.20 14.74 -31.28
C ASP A 944 -4.91 13.28 -31.67
N GLU A 945 -5.97 12.50 -31.88
CA GLU A 945 -6.00 11.10 -32.32
C GLU A 945 -5.51 10.94 -33.79
N SER A 946 -4.41 11.60 -34.18
CA SER A 946 -3.80 11.39 -35.50
C SER A 946 -2.64 10.39 -35.38
N PHE A 947 -2.77 9.26 -36.08
CA PHE A 947 -1.68 8.31 -36.27
C PHE A 947 -0.55 8.99 -37.07
N GLY A 948 0.61 9.21 -36.44
CA GLY A 948 1.88 9.35 -37.16
C GLY A 948 2.45 10.74 -37.40
N LYS A 949 2.97 11.40 -36.36
CA LYS A 949 3.91 12.53 -36.54
C LYS A 949 5.34 12.31 -36.01
N LYS A 950 5.58 11.33 -35.12
CA LYS A 950 6.93 11.00 -34.63
C LYS A 950 7.36 9.60 -35.12
N PRO A 951 8.58 9.44 -35.68
CA PRO A 951 9.09 8.13 -36.07
C PRO A 951 9.14 7.17 -34.87
N ILE A 952 9.02 5.86 -35.13
CA ILE A 952 9.17 4.85 -34.08
C ILE A 952 10.64 4.87 -33.63
N PRO A 953 10.93 4.97 -32.32
CA PRO A 953 12.29 4.93 -31.82
C PRO A 953 13.03 3.67 -32.27
N ASP A 954 14.29 3.81 -32.66
CA ASP A 954 15.14 2.67 -32.99
C ASP A 954 15.68 2.05 -31.70
N PHE A 955 15.09 0.93 -31.29
CA PHE A 955 15.50 0.20 -30.09
C PHE A 955 16.78 -0.63 -30.28
N SER A 956 17.49 -0.53 -31.40
CA SER A 956 18.88 -1.01 -31.45
C SER A 956 19.86 -0.01 -30.81
N ASP A 957 19.47 1.26 -30.69
CA ASP A 957 20.26 2.32 -30.07
C ASP A 957 20.01 2.43 -28.56
N ASP A 958 21.07 2.28 -27.75
CA ASP A 958 21.02 2.40 -26.29
C ASP A 958 20.49 3.75 -25.78
N PHE A 959 20.66 4.84 -26.52
CA PHE A 959 20.08 6.13 -26.17
C PHE A 959 18.55 6.10 -26.25
N HIS A 960 17.99 5.53 -27.33
CA HIS A 960 16.54 5.39 -27.45
C HIS A 960 15.98 4.40 -26.42
N LYS A 961 16.73 3.31 -26.13
CA LYS A 961 16.40 2.39 -25.02
C LYS A 961 16.30 3.14 -23.69
N TYR A 962 17.23 4.06 -23.42
CA TYR A 962 17.22 4.89 -22.21
C TYR A 962 16.10 5.94 -22.22
N ASP A 963 15.97 6.70 -23.31
CA ASP A 963 15.01 7.79 -23.45
C ASP A 963 13.57 7.30 -23.28
N GLN A 964 13.25 6.15 -23.89
CA GLN A 964 11.95 5.50 -23.82
C GLN A 964 11.77 4.61 -22.59
N SER A 965 12.72 4.62 -21.64
CA SER A 965 12.62 3.78 -20.44
C SER A 965 11.64 4.32 -19.41
N SER A 966 11.05 3.42 -18.61
CA SER A 966 10.21 3.81 -17.46
C SER A 966 10.98 4.67 -16.46
N PHE A 967 12.28 4.42 -16.29
CA PHE A 967 13.15 5.20 -15.42
C PHE A 967 13.25 6.66 -15.85
N ASN A 968 13.63 6.91 -17.11
CA ASN A 968 13.76 8.26 -17.63
C ASN A 968 12.39 8.95 -17.67
N ALA A 969 11.34 8.23 -18.06
CA ALA A 969 9.99 8.77 -18.14
C ALA A 969 9.42 9.16 -16.76
N ILE A 970 9.62 8.37 -15.70
CA ILE A 970 9.20 8.78 -14.34
C ILE A 970 9.97 10.02 -13.89
N LYS A 971 11.29 10.02 -14.08
CA LYS A 971 12.16 11.13 -13.68
C LYS A 971 11.80 12.45 -14.36
N THR A 972 11.49 12.41 -15.66
CA THR A 972 11.25 13.61 -16.49
C THR A 972 9.79 14.02 -16.56
N LYS A 973 8.86 13.07 -16.70
CA LYS A 973 7.43 13.35 -16.93
C LYS A 973 6.59 13.37 -15.65
N CYS A 974 6.97 12.61 -14.63
CA CYS A 974 6.15 12.47 -13.42
C CYS A 974 6.54 13.42 -12.27
N LYS A 975 7.69 14.09 -12.37
CA LYS A 975 8.20 15.02 -11.36
C LYS A 975 7.64 16.43 -11.58
N GLU A 976 6.98 17.00 -10.58
CA GLU A 976 6.58 18.41 -10.62
C GLU A 976 7.73 19.34 -10.19
N PRO A 977 7.99 20.46 -10.90
CA PRO A 977 9.01 21.40 -10.47
C PRO A 977 8.65 22.06 -9.12
N PRO A 978 9.60 22.17 -8.15
CA PRO A 978 9.36 22.70 -6.80
C PRO A 978 8.68 24.07 -6.77
N LYS A 979 9.01 24.92 -7.75
CA LYS A 979 8.52 26.30 -7.88
C LYS A 979 7.03 26.38 -8.21
N ARG A 980 6.40 25.33 -8.76
CA ARG A 980 5.00 25.39 -9.18
C ARG A 980 4.01 25.04 -8.06
N ALA A 981 4.34 24.12 -7.16
CA ALA A 981 3.42 23.64 -6.12
C ALA A 981 3.03 24.72 -5.10
N VAL A 982 4.01 25.49 -4.60
CA VAL A 982 3.78 26.55 -3.59
C VAL A 982 3.02 27.75 -4.17
N PHE A 983 3.38 28.21 -5.37
CA PHE A 983 2.65 29.31 -6.02
C PHE A 983 1.25 28.91 -6.50
N ASN A 984 1.01 27.62 -6.78
CA ASN A 984 -0.34 27.14 -7.11
C ASN A 984 -1.33 27.28 -5.93
N GLN A 985 -0.84 27.34 -4.69
CA GLN A 985 -1.66 27.55 -3.48
C GLN A 985 -1.88 29.04 -3.14
N HIS A 986 -1.28 29.98 -3.88
CA HIS A 986 -1.50 31.42 -3.66
C HIS A 986 -3.00 31.76 -3.80
N PRO A 987 -3.62 32.51 -2.85
CA PRO A 987 -5.07 32.77 -2.82
C PRO A 987 -5.66 33.25 -4.16
N ASP A 988 -4.96 34.16 -4.86
CA ASP A 988 -5.38 34.64 -6.18
C ASP A 988 -5.27 33.59 -7.30
N ILE A 989 -4.26 32.70 -7.25
CA ILE A 989 -4.11 31.62 -8.23
C ILE A 989 -5.18 30.55 -7.97
N VAL A 990 -5.44 30.21 -6.71
CA VAL A 990 -6.56 29.33 -6.31
C VAL A 990 -7.91 29.93 -6.73
N ARG A 991 -8.11 31.24 -6.52
CA ARG A 991 -9.33 31.96 -6.95
C ARG A 991 -9.49 31.94 -8.46
N LEU A 992 -8.43 32.21 -9.24
CA LEU A 992 -8.47 32.18 -10.70
C LEU A 992 -8.65 30.75 -11.23
N ASN A 993 -8.05 29.73 -10.61
CA ASN A 993 -8.28 28.32 -10.94
C ASN A 993 -9.73 27.91 -10.65
N ARG A 994 -10.30 28.32 -9.51
CA ARG A 994 -11.72 28.11 -9.18
C ARG A 994 -12.66 28.82 -10.17
N VAL A 995 -12.28 30.00 -10.68
CA VAL A 995 -13.01 30.69 -11.75
C VAL A 995 -12.92 29.91 -13.07
N ILE A 996 -11.77 29.33 -13.41
CA ILE A 996 -11.60 28.48 -14.59
C ILE A 996 -12.45 27.20 -14.46
N GLU A 997 -12.39 26.52 -13.31
CA GLU A 997 -13.16 25.31 -13.04
C GLU A 997 -14.68 25.56 -13.06
N SER A 998 -15.16 26.58 -12.36
CA SER A 998 -16.58 26.95 -12.36
C SER A 998 -17.09 27.36 -13.75
N SER A 999 -16.23 28.00 -14.55
CA SER A 999 -16.53 28.34 -15.95
C SER A 999 -16.61 27.09 -16.84
N MET A 1000 -15.68 26.14 -16.69
CA MET A 1000 -15.66 24.87 -17.42
C MET A 1000 -16.82 23.95 -17.00
N ASP A 1001 -17.20 23.94 -15.72
CA ASP A 1001 -18.34 23.20 -15.23
C ASP A 1001 -19.67 23.76 -15.73
N SER A 1002 -19.77 25.07 -15.93
CA SER A 1002 -20.92 25.69 -16.59
C SER A 1002 -21.09 25.17 -18.02
N VAL A 1003 -19.98 25.07 -18.78
CA VAL A 1003 -19.97 24.47 -20.13
C VAL A 1003 -20.39 23.01 -20.11
N ARG A 1004 -19.86 22.21 -19.16
CA ARG A 1004 -20.24 20.79 -19.02
C ARG A 1004 -21.71 20.62 -18.65
N LYS A 1005 -22.27 21.48 -17.79
CA LYS A 1005 -23.70 21.47 -17.42
C LYS A 1005 -24.57 21.78 -18.62
N THR A 1006 -24.23 22.80 -19.40
CA THR A 1006 -24.96 23.15 -20.64
C THR A 1006 -24.88 22.03 -21.68
N ALA A 1007 -23.71 21.39 -21.86
CA ALA A 1007 -23.54 20.26 -22.76
C ALA A 1007 -24.37 19.03 -22.34
N LYS A 1008 -24.44 18.74 -21.03
CA LYS A 1008 -25.29 17.67 -20.48
C LYS A 1008 -26.78 17.97 -20.66
N MET A 1009 -27.20 19.21 -20.42
CA MET A 1009 -28.58 19.64 -20.62
C MET A 1009 -29.00 19.48 -22.09
N LEU A 1010 -28.14 19.89 -23.03
CA LEU A 1010 -28.38 19.73 -24.46
C LEU A 1010 -28.49 18.25 -24.87
N LYS A 1011 -27.63 17.39 -24.31
CA LYS A 1011 -27.66 15.94 -24.57
C LYS A 1011 -28.95 15.29 -24.04
N SER A 1012 -29.45 15.74 -22.88
CA SER A 1012 -30.73 15.32 -22.31
C SER A 1012 -31.90 15.72 -23.22
N ILE A 1013 -31.94 16.98 -23.65
CA ILE A 1013 -32.97 17.50 -24.57
C ILE A 1013 -33.01 16.70 -25.88
N ILE A 1014 -31.84 16.45 -26.49
CA ILE A 1014 -31.73 15.63 -27.71
C ILE A 1014 -32.23 14.19 -27.47
N THR A 1015 -31.94 13.62 -26.31
CA THR A 1015 -32.37 12.25 -25.96
C THR A 1015 -33.89 12.18 -25.81
N ASN A 1016 -34.50 13.18 -25.17
CA ASN A 1016 -35.96 13.28 -25.02
C ASN A 1016 -36.66 13.46 -26.37
N PHE A 1017 -36.09 14.28 -27.27
CA PHE A 1017 -36.63 14.43 -28.62
C PHE A 1017 -36.57 13.13 -29.42
N LYS A 1018 -35.45 12.38 -29.33
CA LYS A 1018 -35.33 11.05 -29.97
C LYS A 1018 -36.31 10.03 -29.39
N ALA A 1019 -36.57 10.08 -28.08
CA ALA A 1019 -37.56 9.23 -27.44
C ALA A 1019 -38.99 9.55 -27.93
N SER A 1020 -39.35 10.84 -27.99
CA SER A 1020 -40.65 11.28 -28.49
C SER A 1020 -40.86 10.93 -29.97
N GLU A 1021 -39.84 11.08 -30.83
CA GLU A 1021 -39.93 10.61 -32.22
C GLU A 1021 -40.14 9.10 -32.32
N LYS A 1022 -39.48 8.32 -31.45
CA LYS A 1022 -39.61 6.86 -31.42
C LYS A 1022 -41.02 6.45 -30.99
N GLU A 1023 -41.61 7.13 -30.02
CA GLU A 1023 -43.00 6.90 -29.60
C GLU A 1023 -43.99 7.17 -30.73
N ILE A 1024 -43.85 8.28 -31.45
CA ILE A 1024 -44.72 8.60 -32.60
C ILE A 1024 -44.53 7.58 -33.73
N ARG A 1025 -43.29 7.15 -34.01
CA ARG A 1025 -43.03 6.09 -35.02
C ARG A 1025 -43.65 4.75 -34.62
N ASN A 1026 -43.59 4.38 -33.34
CA ASN A 1026 -44.25 3.17 -32.84
C ASN A 1026 -45.78 3.29 -32.98
N ALA A 1027 -46.36 4.43 -32.61
CA ALA A 1027 -47.79 4.68 -32.79
C ALA A 1027 -48.23 4.60 -34.26
N ILE A 1028 -47.43 5.13 -35.20
CA ILE A 1028 -47.68 4.99 -36.65
C ILE A 1028 -47.62 3.52 -37.09
N ARG A 1029 -46.70 2.73 -36.52
CA ARG A 1029 -46.54 1.32 -36.86
C ARG A 1029 -47.76 0.51 -36.44
N ASP A 1030 -48.26 0.78 -35.24
CA ASP A 1030 -49.32 -0.01 -34.61
C ASP A 1030 -50.74 0.48 -35.04
N GLU A 1031 -50.86 1.65 -35.66
CA GLU A 1031 -52.12 2.20 -36.19
C GLU A 1031 -52.55 1.55 -37.53
N LYS A 1032 -53.81 1.10 -37.56
CA LYS A 1032 -54.43 0.35 -38.68
C LYS A 1032 -55.34 1.23 -39.55
N ASP A 1033 -55.82 2.36 -39.03
CA ASP A 1033 -56.64 3.33 -39.78
C ASP A 1033 -55.75 4.21 -40.69
N GLY A 1034 -55.98 4.15 -41.99
CA GLY A 1034 -55.20 4.86 -43.01
C GLY A 1034 -55.23 6.39 -42.87
N ALA A 1035 -56.35 6.98 -42.45
CA ALA A 1035 -56.49 8.42 -42.28
C ALA A 1035 -55.74 8.91 -41.03
N LYS A 1036 -55.85 8.19 -39.91
CA LYS A 1036 -55.10 8.49 -38.69
C LYS A 1036 -53.60 8.28 -38.86
N LYS A 1037 -53.19 7.26 -39.61
CA LYS A 1037 -51.79 6.99 -39.95
C LYS A 1037 -51.18 8.11 -40.78
N ALA A 1038 -51.94 8.69 -41.72
CA ALA A 1038 -51.52 9.85 -42.50
C ALA A 1038 -51.36 11.11 -41.62
N LEU A 1039 -52.30 11.35 -40.71
CA LEU A 1039 -52.24 12.46 -39.75
C LEU A 1039 -51.05 12.35 -38.80
N LEU A 1040 -50.77 11.15 -38.26
CA LEU A 1040 -49.61 10.89 -37.41
C LEU A 1040 -48.27 11.07 -38.17
N ARG A 1041 -48.22 10.74 -39.46
CA ARG A 1041 -47.05 11.01 -40.31
C ARG A 1041 -46.84 12.51 -40.51
N GLN A 1042 -47.89 13.29 -40.74
CA GLN A 1042 -47.77 14.75 -40.81
C GLN A 1042 -47.30 15.36 -39.48
N LEU A 1043 -47.83 14.87 -38.34
CA LEU A 1043 -47.40 15.28 -37.01
C LEU A 1043 -45.93 14.94 -36.74
N LEU A 1044 -45.45 13.77 -37.19
CA LEU A 1044 -44.05 13.37 -37.07
C LEU A 1044 -43.15 14.33 -37.86
N VAL A 1045 -43.47 14.62 -39.12
CA VAL A 1045 -42.70 15.56 -39.96
C VAL A 1045 -42.63 16.94 -39.31
N LYS A 1046 -43.79 17.48 -38.87
CA LYS A 1046 -43.87 18.79 -38.23
C LYS A 1046 -43.03 18.86 -36.94
N LYS A 1047 -43.13 17.85 -36.07
CA LYS A 1047 -42.31 17.76 -34.85
C LYS A 1047 -40.82 17.58 -35.14
N THR A 1048 -40.47 16.78 -36.14
CA THR A 1048 -39.07 16.57 -36.54
C THR A 1048 -38.44 17.86 -37.03
N ASP A 1049 -39.16 18.68 -37.80
CA ASP A 1049 -38.65 19.96 -38.29
C ASP A 1049 -38.55 21.02 -37.17
N GLU A 1050 -39.52 21.07 -36.25
CA GLU A 1050 -39.43 21.87 -35.02
C GLU A 1050 -38.22 21.46 -34.16
N HIS A 1051 -38.01 20.16 -33.95
CA HIS A 1051 -36.86 19.64 -33.20
C HIS A 1051 -35.52 20.00 -33.88
N LYS A 1052 -35.41 19.90 -35.21
CA LYS A 1052 -34.20 20.28 -35.96
C LYS A 1052 -33.88 21.77 -35.78
N MET A 1053 -34.88 22.64 -35.85
CA MET A 1053 -34.71 24.08 -35.64
C MET A 1053 -34.26 24.41 -34.21
N ASN A 1054 -34.90 23.79 -33.21
CA ASN A 1054 -34.55 23.97 -31.80
C ASN A 1054 -33.12 23.46 -31.48
N ILE A 1055 -32.72 22.33 -32.07
CA ILE A 1055 -31.35 21.79 -31.95
C ILE A 1055 -30.34 22.75 -32.61
N LYS A 1056 -30.67 23.32 -33.79
CA LYS A 1056 -29.81 24.28 -34.49
C LYS A 1056 -29.61 25.55 -33.67
N GLN A 1057 -30.68 26.14 -33.12
CA GLN A 1057 -30.61 27.32 -32.26
C GLN A 1057 -29.81 27.05 -30.97
N SER A 1058 -30.05 25.91 -30.32
CA SER A 1058 -29.35 25.53 -29.10
C SER A 1058 -27.85 25.27 -29.34
N ARG A 1059 -27.48 24.73 -30.52
CA ARG A 1059 -26.07 24.58 -30.93
C ARG A 1059 -25.38 25.92 -31.16
N ILE A 1060 -26.07 26.90 -31.75
CA ILE A 1060 -25.53 28.26 -31.93
C ILE A 1060 -25.30 28.92 -30.57
N MET A 1061 -26.30 28.88 -29.69
CA MET A 1061 -26.19 29.44 -28.34
C MET A 1061 -25.08 28.77 -27.53
N THR A 1062 -24.94 27.45 -27.61
CA THR A 1062 -23.84 26.70 -26.95
C THR A 1062 -22.48 27.11 -27.50
N ARG A 1063 -22.36 27.32 -28.83
CA ARG A 1063 -21.11 27.75 -29.46
C ARG A 1063 -20.70 29.15 -28.98
N ASP A 1064 -21.65 30.07 -28.85
CA ASP A 1064 -21.38 31.43 -28.38
C ASP A 1064 -21.01 31.48 -26.90
N ILE A 1065 -21.68 30.67 -26.06
CA ILE A 1065 -21.32 30.49 -24.65
C ILE A 1065 -19.91 29.90 -24.53
N ASN A 1066 -19.59 28.85 -25.30
CA ASN A 1066 -18.26 28.25 -25.31
C ASN A 1066 -17.19 29.28 -25.72
N LYS A 1067 -17.40 30.06 -26.79
CA LYS A 1067 -16.45 31.10 -27.21
C LYS A 1067 -16.17 32.11 -26.08
N ARG A 1068 -17.22 32.62 -25.42
CA ARG A 1068 -17.07 33.60 -24.33
C ARG A 1068 -16.36 33.00 -23.10
N VAL A 1069 -16.69 31.76 -22.75
CA VAL A 1069 -16.09 31.05 -21.61
C VAL A 1069 -14.62 30.69 -21.89
N THR A 1070 -14.32 30.17 -23.09
CA THR A 1070 -12.94 29.85 -23.49
C THR A 1070 -12.07 31.11 -23.52
N GLN A 1071 -12.59 32.25 -23.98
CA GLN A 1071 -11.86 33.51 -23.95
C GLN A 1071 -11.56 33.94 -22.51
N LYS A 1072 -12.56 33.92 -21.62
CA LYS A 1072 -12.38 34.25 -20.19
C LYS A 1072 -11.38 33.31 -19.49
N ALA A 1073 -11.37 32.03 -19.86
CA ALA A 1073 -10.40 31.06 -19.35
C ALA A 1073 -8.98 31.35 -19.88
N LYS A 1074 -8.82 31.74 -21.15
CA LYS A 1074 -7.53 32.17 -21.73
C LYS A 1074 -6.99 33.41 -21.02
N ASP A 1075 -7.83 34.41 -20.77
CA ASP A 1075 -7.44 35.63 -20.07
C ASP A 1075 -7.04 35.35 -18.61
N SER A 1076 -7.79 34.48 -17.93
CA SER A 1076 -7.47 34.04 -16.56
C SER A 1076 -6.15 33.26 -16.49
N LYS A 1077 -5.87 32.37 -17.46
CA LYS A 1077 -4.58 31.67 -17.59
C LYS A 1077 -3.43 32.66 -17.83
N LYS A 1078 -3.64 33.68 -18.65
CA LYS A 1078 -2.66 34.75 -18.91
C LYS A 1078 -2.34 35.53 -17.63
N ASN A 1079 -3.34 35.83 -16.81
CA ASN A 1079 -3.17 36.49 -15.52
C ASN A 1079 -2.45 35.60 -14.49
N ILE A 1080 -2.79 34.31 -14.40
CA ILE A 1080 -2.03 33.34 -13.57
C ILE A 1080 -0.55 33.32 -13.99
N LYS A 1081 -0.26 33.32 -15.30
CA LYS A 1081 1.12 33.37 -15.82
C LYS A 1081 1.84 34.66 -15.41
N LYS A 1082 1.15 35.80 -15.40
CA LYS A 1082 1.70 37.09 -14.94
C LYS A 1082 2.00 37.08 -13.44
N ILE A 1083 1.08 36.57 -12.61
CA ILE A 1083 1.24 36.46 -11.15
C ILE A 1083 2.39 35.53 -10.79
N LYS A 1084 2.46 34.33 -11.41
CA LYS A 1084 3.56 33.38 -11.19
C LYS A 1084 4.92 33.99 -11.51
N ARG A 1085 5.05 34.71 -12.62
CA ARG A 1085 6.31 35.41 -12.99
C ARG A 1085 6.70 36.48 -11.96
N THR A 1086 5.74 37.20 -11.39
CA THR A 1086 6.00 38.21 -10.35
C THR A 1086 6.45 37.56 -9.05
N LEU A 1087 5.79 36.49 -8.61
CA LEU A 1087 6.17 35.71 -7.42
C LEU A 1087 7.56 35.08 -7.58
N GLU A 1088 7.87 34.52 -8.76
CA GLU A 1088 9.19 33.97 -9.08
C GLU A 1088 10.30 35.02 -8.99
N ARG A 1089 10.06 36.24 -9.50
CA ARG A 1089 11.02 37.36 -9.40
C ARG A 1089 11.18 37.84 -7.96
N GLY A 1090 10.10 37.88 -7.18
CA GLY A 1090 10.12 38.23 -5.76
C GLY A 1090 10.91 37.23 -4.93
N TYR A 1091 10.66 35.93 -5.12
CA TYR A 1091 11.35 34.85 -4.41
C TYR A 1091 12.84 34.78 -4.76
N LYS A 1092 13.22 34.96 -6.05
CA LYS A 1092 14.63 35.06 -6.47
C LYS A 1092 15.35 36.22 -5.77
N LYS A 1093 14.68 37.37 -5.55
CA LYS A 1093 15.24 38.50 -4.80
C LYS A 1093 15.37 38.19 -3.30
N TYR A 1094 14.35 37.57 -2.70
CA TYR A 1094 14.34 37.16 -1.30
C TYR A 1094 15.47 36.17 -0.96
N ILE A 1095 15.65 35.10 -1.75
CA ILE A 1095 16.76 34.13 -1.58
C ILE A 1095 18.13 34.82 -1.71
N LYS A 1096 18.29 35.73 -2.68
CA LYS A 1096 19.53 36.49 -2.88
C LYS A 1096 19.83 37.47 -1.72
N GLN A 1097 18.81 37.87 -0.98
CA GLN A 1097 18.90 38.75 0.19
C GLN A 1097 19.21 37.94 1.46
N LYS A 1098 18.50 36.83 1.71
CA LYS A 1098 18.80 35.89 2.81
C LYS A 1098 20.18 35.23 2.69
N GLY A 1099 20.63 34.92 1.47
CA GLY A 1099 21.98 34.41 1.20
C GLY A 1099 23.10 35.43 1.44
N LYS A 1100 22.79 36.73 1.47
CA LYS A 1100 23.72 37.79 1.88
C LYS A 1100 23.76 38.01 3.39
N GLU A 1101 22.68 37.68 4.09
CA GLU A 1101 22.57 37.76 5.56
C GLU A 1101 23.23 36.55 6.25
N THR A 1102 23.17 35.36 5.63
CA THR A 1102 23.79 34.12 6.15
C THR A 1102 25.28 33.97 5.79
N GLY A 1103 25.83 34.83 4.93
CA GLY A 1103 27.24 34.80 4.49
C GLY A 1103 28.19 35.72 5.28
N LYS A 1104 27.80 36.16 6.50
CA LYS A 1104 28.60 37.08 7.32
C LYS A 1104 28.87 36.64 8.77
N GLU A 1105 28.55 35.41 9.12
CA GLU A 1105 28.93 34.81 10.39
C GLU A 1105 29.49 33.41 10.09
N ASP A 1106 30.82 33.33 9.95
CA ASP A 1106 31.67 32.16 10.26
C ASP A 1106 33.07 32.38 9.69
N ALA A 1107 33.81 33.31 10.31
CA ALA A 1107 35.26 33.44 10.18
C ALA A 1107 35.83 34.28 11.34
N SER A 1108 35.61 33.86 12.59
CA SER A 1108 36.41 34.34 13.72
C SER A 1108 36.27 33.41 14.94
N HIS A 1109 37.38 33.21 15.65
CA HIS A 1109 37.55 32.53 16.93
C HIS A 1109 37.64 31.00 16.92
N ILE A 1110 38.87 30.45 16.83
CA ILE A 1110 39.42 29.53 17.85
C ILE A 1110 40.96 29.70 17.89
N GLU A 1111 41.46 30.59 18.75
CA GLU A 1111 42.83 30.57 19.27
C GLU A 1111 42.76 31.01 20.75
N GLU A 1112 43.64 30.48 21.60
CA GLU A 1112 43.75 30.67 23.06
C GLU A 1112 42.90 29.79 24.00
N ALA A 1113 43.37 28.56 24.22
CA ALA A 1113 43.17 27.87 25.50
C ALA A 1113 44.38 26.98 25.84
N SER A 1114 45.54 27.59 26.08
CA SER A 1114 46.68 26.91 26.69
C SER A 1114 47.40 27.84 27.65
N THR A 1115 46.95 27.91 28.91
CA THR A 1115 47.86 27.95 30.07
C THR A 1115 47.09 27.85 31.38
N LYS A 1116 47.17 26.69 32.04
CA LYS A 1116 47.46 26.53 33.48
C LYS A 1116 47.32 25.06 33.87
N MET A 1117 48.42 24.32 33.76
CA MET A 1117 48.80 23.35 34.79
C MET A 1117 50.27 22.95 34.60
N LYS A 1118 51.16 23.89 34.98
CA LYS A 1118 52.51 23.54 35.46
C LYS A 1118 52.46 23.51 36.97
N LYS A 1119 52.60 22.32 37.57
CA LYS A 1119 53.70 21.95 38.49
C LYS A 1119 53.33 20.69 39.30
N GLY A 1120 54.16 19.65 39.17
CA GLY A 1120 54.13 18.42 39.95
C GLY A 1120 55.17 17.44 39.41
N VAL A 1121 56.43 17.66 39.77
CA VAL A 1121 57.63 16.99 39.23
C VAL A 1121 57.86 15.62 39.88
N GLN A 1122 58.04 14.58 39.06
CA GLN A 1122 59.03 13.52 39.25
C GLN A 1122 59.54 13.11 37.85
N MET A 1123 60.68 13.68 37.42
CA MET A 1123 62.02 13.06 37.43
C MET A 1123 62.20 11.98 36.36
N PHE A 1124 62.87 12.39 35.27
CA PHE A 1124 63.53 11.59 34.22
C PHE A 1124 62.67 10.64 33.36
N SER A 1125 62.18 11.11 32.19
CA SER A 1125 61.92 10.24 31.00
C SER A 1125 61.65 11.00 29.67
N SER A 1126 62.46 11.99 29.25
CA SER A 1126 62.18 12.76 28.01
C SER A 1126 62.53 12.06 26.67
N THR A 1127 62.24 10.77 26.55
CA THR A 1127 61.85 10.17 25.25
C THR A 1127 60.35 9.89 25.19
N ASN A 1128 59.61 10.06 26.28
CA ASN A 1128 58.15 9.91 26.33
C ASN A 1128 57.38 11.18 25.91
N GLU A 1129 58.05 12.30 25.67
CA GLU A 1129 57.45 13.56 25.15
C GLU A 1129 57.35 13.58 23.61
N ILE A 1130 57.77 12.50 22.95
CA ILE A 1130 57.56 12.30 21.52
C ILE A 1130 56.27 11.48 21.37
N ASP A 1131 55.17 12.13 21.01
CA ASP A 1131 53.86 11.50 20.77
C ASP A 1131 53.88 10.48 19.62
N ASN A 1132 54.96 10.47 18.83
CA ASN A 1132 55.17 9.53 17.73
C ASN A 1132 56.04 8.32 18.15
N ASP A 1133 55.40 7.14 18.26
CA ASP A 1133 56.00 5.88 18.70
C ASP A 1133 57.19 5.40 17.87
N GLU A 1134 57.15 5.60 16.56
CA GLU A 1134 58.24 5.22 15.63
C GLU A 1134 59.46 6.11 15.86
N LEU A 1135 59.24 7.43 15.93
CA LEU A 1135 60.29 8.41 16.23
C LEU A 1135 60.86 8.22 17.63
N ARG A 1136 60.02 7.86 18.60
CA ARG A 1136 60.42 7.52 19.98
C ARG A 1136 61.36 6.31 20.00
N LYS A 1137 61.04 5.25 19.26
CA LYS A 1137 61.87 4.04 19.17
C LYS A 1137 63.22 4.31 18.50
N PHE A 1138 63.21 5.05 17.38
CA PHE A 1138 64.43 5.46 16.67
C PHE A 1138 65.31 6.37 17.52
N SER A 1139 64.70 7.33 18.22
CA SER A 1139 65.41 8.24 19.13
C SER A 1139 66.04 7.49 20.30
N LYS A 1140 65.34 6.52 20.92
CA LYS A 1140 65.88 5.66 21.98
C LYS A 1140 67.12 4.88 21.53
N GLU A 1141 67.11 4.36 20.30
CA GLU A 1141 68.27 3.64 19.75
C GLU A 1141 69.46 4.58 19.52
N CYS A 1142 69.23 5.78 18.97
CA CYS A 1142 70.27 6.81 18.81
C CYS A 1142 70.89 7.22 20.15
N VAL A 1143 70.08 7.33 21.21
CA VAL A 1143 70.56 7.64 22.57
C VAL A 1143 71.37 6.49 23.18
N LYS A 1144 70.95 5.24 22.97
CA LYS A 1144 71.68 4.06 23.42
C LYS A 1144 73.06 3.96 22.76
N VAL A 1145 73.15 4.22 21.46
CA VAL A 1145 74.41 4.29 20.71
C VAL A 1145 75.29 5.44 21.22
N PHE A 1146 74.71 6.60 21.48
CA PHE A 1146 75.41 7.74 22.09
C PHE A 1146 76.03 7.38 23.45
N MET A 1147 75.24 6.82 24.38
CA MET A 1147 75.71 6.45 25.72
C MET A 1147 76.80 5.38 25.68
N THR A 1148 76.66 4.38 24.81
CA THR A 1148 77.65 3.32 24.64
C THR A 1148 78.99 3.88 24.15
N LYS A 1149 78.96 4.76 23.13
CA LYS A 1149 80.16 5.43 22.63
C LYS A 1149 80.78 6.36 23.67
N LEU A 1150 79.97 7.04 24.46
CA LEU A 1150 80.44 7.92 25.53
C LEU A 1150 81.14 7.16 26.66
N ILE A 1151 80.63 5.99 27.06
CA ILE A 1151 81.26 5.11 28.06
C ILE A 1151 82.63 4.64 27.56
N ILE A 1152 82.72 4.21 26.31
CA ILE A 1152 83.98 3.81 25.69
C ILE A 1152 84.97 4.98 25.66
N GLU A 1153 84.53 6.16 25.26
CA GLU A 1153 85.39 7.36 25.20
C GLU A 1153 85.86 7.78 26.60
N LYS A 1154 85.00 7.63 27.62
CA LYS A 1154 85.34 7.84 29.02
C LYS A 1154 86.42 6.88 29.49
N ASP A 1155 86.24 5.57 29.25
CA ASP A 1155 87.22 4.55 29.62
C ASP A 1155 88.58 4.78 28.95
N ILE A 1156 88.59 5.18 27.67
CA ILE A 1156 89.83 5.52 26.94
C ILE A 1156 90.51 6.73 27.58
N ILE A 1157 89.75 7.77 27.92
CA ILE A 1157 90.28 9.00 28.53
C ILE A 1157 90.78 8.75 29.96
N ASP A 1158 90.07 7.95 30.75
CA ASP A 1158 90.43 7.58 32.13
C ASP A 1158 91.65 6.64 32.16
N GLN A 1159 91.75 5.69 31.22
CA GLN A 1159 92.96 4.86 31.04
C GLN A 1159 94.17 5.69 30.60
N ALA A 1160 93.98 6.72 29.76
CA ALA A 1160 95.04 7.65 29.37
C ALA A 1160 95.48 8.57 30.54
N ALA A 1161 94.56 8.94 31.43
CA ALA A 1161 94.86 9.68 32.66
C ALA A 1161 95.63 8.81 33.67
N ASN A 1162 95.24 7.54 33.85
CA ASN A 1162 95.94 6.58 34.72
C ASN A 1162 97.34 6.20 34.19
N LYS A 1163 97.52 6.08 32.86
CA LYS A 1163 98.86 5.93 32.26
C LYS A 1163 99.76 7.15 32.50
N LYS A 1164 99.20 8.36 32.55
CA LYS A 1164 99.95 9.58 32.91
C LYS A 1164 100.29 9.66 34.40
N ALA A 1165 99.40 9.24 35.30
CA ALA A 1165 99.69 9.18 36.74
C ALA A 1165 100.81 8.16 37.07
N ASN A 1166 100.83 7.00 36.41
CA ASN A 1166 101.89 5.99 36.55
C ASN A 1166 103.22 6.36 35.85
N ALA A 1167 103.21 7.21 34.82
CA ALA A 1167 104.42 7.69 34.15
C ALA A 1167 105.18 8.80 34.91
N THR A 1168 104.58 9.38 35.97
CA THR A 1168 105.20 10.44 36.80
C THR A 1168 106.19 9.95 37.87
N LYS A 1169 106.62 8.68 37.83
CA LYS A 1169 107.63 8.11 38.76
C LYS A 1169 109.03 7.89 38.19
N THR A 1170 109.32 8.24 36.94
CA THR A 1170 110.69 8.09 36.37
C THR A 1170 111.15 9.36 35.64
N LYS A 1171 112.26 9.89 36.15
CA LYS A 1171 112.92 11.17 35.83
C LYS A 1171 113.74 11.14 34.54
N LYS A 1172 113.85 12.34 33.93
CA LYS A 1172 115.06 13.05 33.41
C LYS A 1172 115.53 12.85 31.94
N PRO A 1173 116.30 13.83 31.37
CA PRO A 1173 115.81 14.66 30.24
C PRO A 1173 116.82 14.89 29.08
N ARG A 1174 116.45 15.80 28.15
CA ARG A 1174 117.23 16.49 27.07
C ARG A 1174 117.40 15.65 25.77
N ALA A 1175 117.32 16.19 24.55
CA ALA A 1175 117.62 17.55 24.07
C ALA A 1175 116.87 17.92 22.75
N ASN A 1176 116.55 19.21 22.66
CA ASN A 1176 116.58 20.18 21.55
C ASN A 1176 116.34 19.86 20.05
N LYS A 1177 115.48 20.76 19.52
CA LYS A 1177 115.44 21.45 18.20
C LYS A 1177 114.86 20.67 17.01
N LYS A 1178 113.60 20.96 16.63
CA LYS A 1178 113.10 22.09 15.78
C LYS A 1178 113.37 21.86 14.28
N THR A 1179 112.33 21.37 13.57
CA THR A 1179 111.50 22.06 12.55
C THR A 1179 112.18 22.20 11.17
N ALA A 1180 111.56 21.91 10.02
CA ALA A 1180 110.16 22.15 9.64
C ALA A 1180 109.73 21.37 8.37
N LYS A 1181 108.40 21.35 8.16
CA LYS A 1181 107.63 21.12 6.92
C LYS A 1181 107.64 19.72 6.29
N ASN A 1182 106.46 19.09 6.24
CA ASN A 1182 105.70 18.94 4.98
C ASN A 1182 104.38 18.16 5.20
N MET A 1183 103.42 18.45 4.30
CA MET A 1183 102.42 17.58 3.66
C MET A 1183 101.58 16.65 4.58
N GLY A 1184 100.26 16.64 4.50
CA GLY A 1184 99.50 16.33 3.30
C GLY A 1184 99.14 14.84 3.32
N GLU A 1185 97.88 14.55 2.99
CA GLU A 1185 97.29 13.24 2.67
C GLU A 1185 96.59 12.45 3.79
N ASN A 1186 95.27 12.36 3.56
CA ASN A 1186 94.33 11.24 3.74
C ASN A 1186 94.93 9.83 3.92
N PRO A 1187 94.16 8.87 4.50
CA PRO A 1187 92.69 8.79 4.52
C PRO A 1187 92.00 8.99 5.88
#